data_AF-A0A973AV49-F1
#
_entry.id   AF-A0A973AV49-F1
#
_cell.length_a   1.000
_cell.length_b   1.000
_cell.length_c   1.000
_cell.angle_alpha   90.00
_cell.angle_beta   90.00
_cell.angle_gamma   90.00
#
_symmetry.space_group_name_H-M   'P 1'
#
loop_
_entity.id
_entity.type
_entity.pdbx_description
1 polymer ?
#
loop_
_entity_poly.entity_id
_entity_poly.type
_entity_poly.pdbx_seq_one_letter_code
_entity_poly.pdbx_strand_id
1 'polypeptide(L)'
;MRIAGLGRLLLDGASACLLVLSLAAVYAWESMPDLASVRHSPGLLNPSPPASPVPRPAAKPTNSSQVDVPAKPTASTVPVASTAPATPAIETKEVLVAKAEEPPLSPQPRFMLERPRPQPEAAPVVAQKLLTQTDLNKFGNPEGEGYGLAKTGEFAGAKLLVWSVDSEVIANIFTNDNPLWAALRDKGFDIEMKTTNFQGSWLGNADQLWIFSGNQSGMDKAACAAVASFVGAGKGLYLIADNEPYLVDAATLARLLFDATITGNFDGGNIIAVRGHGVTRDDFRQLGKDSLRDLPRDDPDVSNRIAIINKASHYVEEHPLLTDVNFIFEGVTISHIEPSSRLQTVLTAFDRQVLAAVSADADQRVVVDCGFTRYFYSSQYRFVTETAGTIRYAENIAAYLMGKDSKQHDGTTWAQRRQALEKYRTANRNDVVLAFQNPDPLERWAAVTMSGRRRLDVPAELIGMLRDSEPVIRRAARKALCGLAGGDDFGPSDDATEDGLTLSIQQWTIWLERQKLLASLAGKRPDEIAAAMSSSHPHERWAAVTVALQKRLDLPDEYIEQLADPEPEIRQQARQALVRLAGGDDFGPSNDATEDGLKVSIQKWTHWLERRKLLQSFAGKPPAEVAAAMNSSHPDERWAAVNVALQQGLDLPDEYIERLADPEPEIRQQARQALVRLAGGDDFSPAPDAAIIEWKRWRVVKKIPGLRRASTDELVAGMSATDDEQRWAATIIVHRKKLPLATELIELLMDADLLIQQEARQALVQLAKGEDFGPEMDASTEKAVESAEQWSEWWMRATEKTASQKLRQARVLLDKNPEAARRRLVEIVTRYKGTDAAQEAQRLLGGAPK
;
A
#
# COMPACT_ATOMS: atom_id res chain seq x y z
N MET A 1 -11.72 35.05 51.98
CA MET A 1 -10.39 34.47 52.24
C MET A 1 -10.47 33.02 51.76
N ARG A 2 -10.10 32.70 50.52
CA ARG A 2 -8.74 32.66 49.92
C ARG A 2 -7.85 31.59 50.57
N ILE A 3 -7.41 30.67 49.70
CA ILE A 3 -6.27 29.74 49.80
C ILE A 3 -6.58 28.37 50.42
N ALA A 4 -6.98 27.43 49.55
CA ALA A 4 -6.58 26.02 49.59
C ALA A 4 -7.04 25.34 48.28
N GLY A 5 -6.34 25.57 47.18
CA GLY A 5 -6.72 25.02 45.88
C GLY A 5 -5.80 25.46 44.74
N LEU A 6 -4.50 25.25 44.88
CA LEU A 6 -3.50 25.54 43.84
C LEU A 6 -2.18 24.80 44.13
N GLY A 7 -2.27 23.47 44.28
CA GLY A 7 -1.13 22.62 44.63
C GLY A 7 -0.95 21.38 43.74
N ARG A 8 -1.60 21.32 42.56
CA ARG A 8 -1.54 20.13 41.69
C ARG A 8 -1.55 20.40 40.18
N LEU A 9 -1.06 21.57 39.77
CA LEU A 9 -1.01 22.01 38.35
C LEU A 9 0.37 22.57 37.94
N LEU A 10 1.44 22.23 38.66
CA LEU A 10 2.80 22.75 38.45
C LEU A 10 3.88 21.65 38.28
N LEU A 11 3.49 20.41 37.92
CA LEU A 11 4.46 19.32 37.70
C LEU A 11 4.46 18.72 36.29
N ASP A 12 3.55 19.11 35.40
CA ASP A 12 3.51 18.59 34.01
C ASP A 12 4.00 19.60 32.95
N GLY A 13 4.54 20.76 33.35
CA GLY A 13 5.01 21.80 32.43
C GLY A 13 6.51 21.85 32.15
N ALA A 14 7.33 21.05 32.84
CA ALA A 14 8.79 21.19 32.79
C ALA A 14 9.49 20.29 31.75
N SER A 15 8.81 19.31 31.14
CA SER A 15 9.41 18.41 30.15
C SER A 15 9.25 18.87 28.70
N ALA A 16 8.39 19.86 28.42
CA ALA A 16 8.18 20.37 27.05
C ALA A 16 9.15 21.49 26.64
N CYS A 17 9.79 22.19 27.59
CA CYS A 17 10.73 23.28 27.29
C CYS A 17 12.18 22.83 27.03
N LEU A 18 12.57 21.61 27.38
CA LEU A 18 13.92 21.09 27.14
C LEU A 18 14.10 20.43 25.75
N LEU A 19 13.02 20.03 25.08
CA LEU A 19 13.08 19.50 23.71
C LEU A 19 13.18 20.60 22.64
N VAL A 20 12.64 21.80 22.91
CA VAL A 20 12.67 22.94 21.96
C VAL A 20 14.04 23.66 21.98
N LEU A 21 14.80 23.58 23.08
CA LEU A 21 16.14 24.16 23.17
C LEU A 21 17.26 23.25 22.64
N SER A 22 16.98 21.98 22.36
CA SER A 22 17.97 21.02 21.84
C SER A 22 18.00 20.94 20.30
N LEU A 23 16.97 21.44 19.62
CA LEU A 23 16.86 21.46 18.15
C LEU A 23 17.34 22.78 17.52
N ALA A 24 17.53 23.84 18.30
CA ALA A 24 18.04 25.13 17.82
C ALA A 24 19.59 25.23 17.82
N ALA A 25 20.29 24.25 18.42
CA ALA A 25 21.76 24.25 18.52
C ALA A 25 22.48 23.45 17.40
N VAL A 26 21.75 22.86 16.46
CA VAL A 26 22.31 22.06 15.35
C VAL A 26 22.26 22.78 14.00
N TYR A 27 21.59 23.94 13.90
CA TYR A 27 21.39 24.66 12.63
C TYR A 27 22.08 26.03 12.51
N ALA A 28 22.97 26.37 13.44
CA ALA A 28 23.69 27.65 13.44
C ALA A 28 25.21 27.46 13.51
N TRP A 29 25.77 26.73 12.54
CA TRP A 29 27.21 26.74 12.30
C TRP A 29 27.50 26.34 10.85
N GLU A 30 27.37 27.29 9.91
CA GLU A 30 28.21 27.35 8.70
C GLU A 30 27.80 28.57 7.87
N SER A 31 28.55 29.67 8.02
CA SER A 31 28.65 30.72 7.00
C SER A 31 29.90 31.59 7.21
N MET A 32 30.87 31.38 6.31
CA MET A 32 31.89 32.31 5.75
C MET A 32 33.21 32.58 6.51
N PRO A 33 34.32 33.02 5.85
CA PRO A 33 34.59 33.24 4.40
C PRO A 33 35.93 32.66 3.84
N ASP A 34 36.03 32.71 2.50
CA ASP A 34 37.20 32.84 1.59
C ASP A 34 38.62 32.37 1.96
N LEU A 35 39.26 31.64 1.03
CA LEU A 35 40.48 32.12 0.35
C LEU A 35 40.87 31.27 -0.87
N ALA A 36 41.21 31.99 -1.94
CA ALA A 36 41.70 31.53 -3.22
C ALA A 36 43.08 30.84 -3.15
N SER A 37 43.28 29.83 -4.00
CA SER A 37 44.33 29.76 -5.04
C SER A 37 44.46 28.32 -5.54
N VAL A 38 44.53 28.12 -6.86
CA VAL A 38 45.50 27.23 -7.55
C VAL A 38 45.31 27.39 -9.07
N ARG A 39 46.29 28.11 -9.62
CA ARG A 39 46.96 28.07 -10.93
C ARG A 39 46.34 27.34 -12.13
N HIS A 40 46.26 28.11 -13.21
CA HIS A 40 46.22 27.73 -14.64
C HIS A 40 47.39 26.85 -15.12
N SER A 41 47.14 25.97 -16.11
CA SER A 41 47.67 26.01 -17.52
C SER A 41 47.41 24.63 -18.22
N PRO A 42 47.64 24.43 -19.54
CA PRO A 42 46.56 24.32 -20.54
C PRO A 42 46.56 22.99 -21.33
N GLY A 43 45.40 22.57 -21.83
CA GLY A 43 45.25 21.38 -22.68
C GLY A 43 44.82 21.75 -24.10
N LEU A 44 45.61 21.33 -25.08
CA LEU A 44 45.60 21.71 -26.49
C LEU A 44 44.39 21.21 -27.29
N LEU A 45 43.94 22.08 -28.20
CA LEU A 45 43.07 21.80 -29.33
C LEU A 45 43.80 20.96 -30.40
N ASN A 46 43.09 20.02 -31.03
CA ASN A 46 43.22 19.82 -32.48
C ASN A 46 41.93 19.22 -33.07
N PRO A 47 41.51 19.67 -34.27
CA PRO A 47 40.25 19.30 -34.89
C PRO A 47 40.39 18.08 -35.82
N SER A 48 39.28 17.44 -36.16
CA SER A 48 39.21 16.44 -37.23
C SER A 48 37.94 16.62 -38.08
N PRO A 49 37.96 16.19 -39.36
CA PRO A 49 37.38 16.92 -40.48
C PRO A 49 35.99 16.41 -40.91
N PRO A 50 35.27 17.15 -41.81
CA PRO A 50 33.95 16.78 -42.30
C PRO A 50 34.00 16.10 -43.69
N ALA A 51 33.12 15.12 -43.92
CA ALA A 51 32.65 14.59 -45.21
C ALA A 51 31.71 13.40 -44.91
N SER A 52 30.57 13.09 -45.53
CA SER A 52 29.90 13.55 -46.76
C SER A 52 28.44 13.05 -46.73
N PRO A 53 27.54 13.57 -47.59
CA PRO A 53 26.10 13.26 -47.59
C PRO A 53 25.75 12.04 -48.47
N VAL A 54 24.72 11.29 -48.09
CA VAL A 54 24.12 10.19 -48.87
C VAL A 54 22.86 10.71 -49.61
N PRO A 55 22.62 10.30 -50.88
CA PRO A 55 21.70 11.00 -51.77
C PRO A 55 20.25 10.49 -51.73
N ARG A 56 19.31 11.40 -52.06
CA ARG A 56 17.92 11.12 -52.46
C ARG A 56 17.86 10.49 -53.86
N PRO A 57 16.85 9.66 -54.16
CA PRO A 57 16.36 9.49 -55.52
C PRO A 57 15.17 10.41 -55.81
N ALA A 58 15.15 10.94 -57.03
CA ALA A 58 14.16 11.87 -57.56
C ALA A 58 12.99 11.17 -58.28
N ALA A 59 11.89 11.92 -58.36
CA ALA A 59 10.58 11.69 -58.99
C ALA A 59 10.62 11.24 -60.46
N LYS A 60 9.58 10.56 -60.99
CA LYS A 60 8.31 11.06 -61.62
C LYS A 60 7.74 9.91 -62.49
N PRO A 61 6.62 10.04 -63.24
CA PRO A 61 5.30 10.68 -63.06
C PRO A 61 4.18 9.60 -63.27
N THR A 62 2.85 9.80 -63.31
CA THR A 62 2.01 10.63 -64.19
C THR A 62 0.51 10.41 -63.89
N ASN A 63 -0.25 11.49 -63.97
CA ASN A 63 -1.59 11.65 -64.60
C ASN A 63 -2.74 10.64 -64.42
N SER A 64 -3.84 11.23 -63.92
CA SER A 64 -5.12 11.47 -64.60
C SER A 64 -6.27 10.45 -64.55
N SER A 65 -7.44 11.04 -64.26
CA SER A 65 -8.80 10.70 -64.70
C SER A 65 -9.61 9.83 -63.73
N GLN A 66 -10.68 10.36 -63.09
CA GLN A 66 -12.03 10.62 -63.66
C GLN A 66 -12.65 9.27 -64.08
N VAL A 67 -13.71 8.76 -63.45
CA VAL A 67 -15.13 8.94 -63.87
C VAL A 67 -16.02 7.92 -63.08
N ASP A 68 -17.21 8.40 -62.67
CA ASP A 68 -18.54 7.77 -62.44
C ASP A 68 -18.86 6.58 -61.49
N VAL A 69 -19.71 6.91 -60.49
CA VAL A 69 -21.06 6.38 -60.15
C VAL A 69 -21.64 5.34 -61.14
N PRO A 70 -22.29 4.20 -60.75
CA PRO A 70 -23.67 4.29 -60.23
C PRO A 70 -24.27 3.18 -59.32
N ALA A 71 -25.31 3.63 -58.60
CA ALA A 71 -26.63 3.03 -58.34
C ALA A 71 -26.81 1.67 -57.61
N LYS A 72 -27.59 1.77 -56.51
CA LYS A 72 -28.71 0.92 -56.01
C LYS A 72 -29.24 -0.13 -57.02
N PRO A 73 -29.82 -1.29 -56.58
CA PRO A 73 -31.14 -1.22 -55.90
C PRO A 73 -31.51 -2.37 -54.90
N THR A 74 -32.55 -2.09 -54.08
CA THR A 74 -33.70 -2.93 -53.61
C THR A 74 -33.53 -4.41 -53.24
N ALA A 75 -34.28 -5.08 -52.36
CA ALA A 75 -35.33 -4.85 -51.35
C ALA A 75 -35.81 -6.26 -50.90
N SER A 76 -36.54 -6.36 -49.77
CA SER A 76 -37.47 -7.46 -49.38
C SER A 76 -36.86 -8.81 -48.97
N THR A 77 -37.36 -9.63 -48.03
CA THR A 77 -38.55 -9.70 -47.12
C THR A 77 -38.40 -10.99 -46.26
N VAL A 78 -38.65 -10.93 -44.93
CA VAL A 78 -39.52 -11.82 -44.07
C VAL A 78 -39.28 -13.38 -44.04
N PRO A 79 -39.72 -14.23 -43.06
CA PRO A 79 -40.21 -14.10 -41.67
C PRO A 79 -39.54 -15.01 -40.58
N VAL A 80 -39.80 -14.63 -39.32
CA VAL A 80 -40.29 -15.39 -38.13
C VAL A 80 -40.42 -16.92 -38.18
N ALA A 81 -39.88 -17.62 -37.16
CA ALA A 81 -40.54 -18.75 -36.48
C ALA A 81 -39.96 -19.01 -35.07
N SER A 82 -40.87 -19.16 -34.11
CA SER A 82 -40.69 -19.49 -32.70
C SER A 82 -40.72 -21.01 -32.50
N THR A 83 -39.96 -21.56 -31.55
CA THR A 83 -40.26 -22.86 -30.91
C THR A 83 -39.59 -22.97 -29.54
N ALA A 84 -40.38 -23.34 -28.54
CA ALA A 84 -39.97 -23.71 -27.19
C ALA A 84 -39.32 -25.11 -27.16
N PRO A 85 -38.47 -25.45 -26.16
CA PRO A 85 -38.07 -26.83 -25.92
C PRO A 85 -38.83 -27.45 -24.75
N ALA A 86 -39.29 -28.68 -24.99
CA ALA A 86 -39.87 -29.60 -24.04
C ALA A 86 -38.79 -30.35 -23.24
N THR A 87 -39.11 -30.65 -21.99
CA THR A 87 -38.42 -31.55 -21.06
C THR A 87 -38.42 -33.00 -21.56
N PRO A 88 -37.41 -33.82 -21.21
CA PRO A 88 -37.67 -35.24 -21.01
C PRO A 88 -37.15 -35.79 -19.67
N ALA A 89 -38.10 -36.49 -19.03
CA ALA A 89 -38.04 -37.76 -18.30
C ALA A 89 -36.72 -38.26 -17.66
N ILE A 90 -36.83 -38.51 -16.36
CA ILE A 90 -35.92 -39.27 -15.51
C ILE A 90 -36.17 -40.78 -15.73
N GLU A 91 -35.13 -41.52 -16.08
CA GLU A 91 -35.11 -42.98 -16.17
C GLU A 91 -34.28 -43.53 -15.00
N THR A 92 -34.94 -44.24 -14.09
CA THR A 92 -34.34 -44.96 -12.95
C THR A 92 -33.66 -46.25 -13.43
N LYS A 93 -32.35 -46.40 -13.14
CA LYS A 93 -31.66 -47.70 -13.19
C LYS A 93 -31.02 -48.01 -11.84
N GLU A 94 -31.47 -49.13 -11.28
CA GLU A 94 -30.83 -49.87 -10.20
C GLU A 94 -29.40 -50.27 -10.61
N VAL A 95 -28.44 -50.08 -9.69
CA VAL A 95 -27.09 -50.64 -9.82
C VAL A 95 -26.76 -51.46 -8.57
N LEU A 96 -26.43 -52.71 -8.85
CA LEU A 96 -25.99 -53.77 -7.96
C LEU A 96 -24.75 -53.40 -7.16
N VAL A 97 -24.78 -53.79 -5.88
CA VAL A 97 -23.65 -53.77 -4.94
C VAL A 97 -22.64 -54.84 -5.36
N ALA A 98 -21.43 -54.42 -5.71
CA ALA A 98 -20.25 -55.29 -5.81
C ALA A 98 -19.18 -54.79 -4.83
N LYS A 99 -18.79 -55.70 -3.94
CA LYS A 99 -17.75 -55.56 -2.93
C LYS A 99 -16.39 -55.70 -3.61
N ALA A 100 -15.56 -54.66 -3.56
CA ALA A 100 -14.20 -54.68 -4.11
C ALA A 100 -13.17 -54.56 -2.97
N GLU A 101 -12.19 -55.46 -3.01
CA GLU A 101 -11.02 -55.53 -2.13
C GLU A 101 -10.04 -54.38 -2.43
N GLU A 102 -9.42 -53.84 -1.37
CA GLU A 102 -8.39 -52.79 -1.46
C GLU A 102 -7.05 -53.34 -1.95
N PRO A 103 -6.40 -52.72 -2.95
CA PRO A 103 -5.00 -52.99 -3.27
C PRO A 103 -4.04 -52.13 -2.43
N PRO A 104 -2.78 -52.58 -2.24
CA PRO A 104 -1.84 -51.94 -1.31
C PRO A 104 -1.33 -50.58 -1.81
N LEU A 105 -1.20 -49.65 -0.88
CA LEU A 105 -0.71 -48.29 -1.06
C LEU A 105 0.74 -48.26 -1.58
N SER A 106 0.93 -47.69 -2.77
CA SER A 106 2.22 -47.17 -3.22
C SER A 106 2.51 -45.79 -2.59
N PRO A 107 3.78 -45.44 -2.30
CA PRO A 107 4.13 -44.20 -1.62
C PRO A 107 3.95 -42.98 -2.54
N GLN A 108 3.16 -42.00 -2.10
CA GLN A 108 2.98 -40.71 -2.77
C GLN A 108 4.23 -39.82 -2.56
N PRO A 109 4.66 -39.05 -3.58
CA PRO A 109 5.79 -38.14 -3.46
C PRO A 109 5.42 -36.91 -2.61
N ARG A 110 6.39 -36.45 -1.78
CA ARG A 110 6.36 -35.17 -1.05
C ARG A 110 6.06 -34.02 -2.01
N PHE A 111 4.84 -33.48 -1.96
CA PHE A 111 4.54 -32.15 -2.48
C PHE A 111 4.89 -31.11 -1.40
N MET A 112 5.94 -30.31 -1.65
CA MET A 112 6.12 -29.04 -0.94
C MET A 112 5.05 -28.07 -1.45
N LEU A 113 4.06 -27.78 -0.61
CA LEU A 113 3.08 -26.72 -0.85
C LEU A 113 3.77 -25.36 -0.70
N GLU A 114 4.12 -24.73 -1.81
CA GLU A 114 4.31 -23.28 -1.84
C GLU A 114 2.97 -22.61 -1.50
N ARG A 115 3.00 -21.66 -0.56
CA ARG A 115 1.82 -20.89 -0.13
C ARG A 115 1.19 -20.18 -1.34
N PRO A 116 -0.11 -20.33 -1.62
CA PRO A 116 -0.79 -19.47 -2.58
C PRO A 116 -0.72 -18.04 -2.05
N ARG A 117 -0.19 -17.11 -2.85
CA ARG A 117 -0.29 -15.69 -2.53
C ARG A 117 -1.76 -15.27 -2.65
N PRO A 118 -2.27 -14.43 -1.73
CA PRO A 118 -3.65 -13.92 -1.82
C PRO A 118 -3.84 -13.19 -3.15
N GLN A 119 -4.93 -13.48 -3.86
CA GLN A 119 -5.35 -12.71 -5.03
C GLN A 119 -5.88 -11.33 -4.57
N PRO A 120 -5.55 -10.24 -5.28
CA PRO A 120 -5.99 -8.91 -4.92
C PRO A 120 -7.48 -8.71 -5.21
N GLU A 121 -8.11 -7.91 -4.36
CA GLU A 121 -9.51 -7.47 -4.44
C GLU A 121 -9.75 -6.68 -5.75
N ALA A 122 -10.88 -6.94 -6.42
CA ALA A 122 -11.19 -6.36 -7.74
C ALA A 122 -11.30 -4.83 -7.67
N ALA A 123 -10.69 -4.14 -8.65
CA ALA A 123 -10.75 -2.68 -8.78
C ALA A 123 -12.21 -2.18 -8.94
N PRO A 124 -12.55 -0.96 -8.49
CA PRO A 124 -13.87 -0.38 -8.71
C PRO A 124 -14.20 -0.26 -10.21
N VAL A 125 -15.44 -0.61 -10.58
CA VAL A 125 -15.94 -0.71 -11.96
C VAL A 125 -15.74 0.58 -12.78
N VAL A 126 -15.80 1.75 -12.14
CA VAL A 126 -15.63 3.07 -12.79
C VAL A 126 -14.19 3.28 -13.27
N ALA A 127 -13.22 2.90 -12.46
CA ALA A 127 -11.81 2.99 -12.80
C ALA A 127 -11.45 2.10 -14.00
N GLN A 128 -12.00 0.89 -14.01
CA GLN A 128 -11.84 -0.05 -15.12
C GLN A 128 -12.44 0.53 -16.40
N LYS A 129 -13.61 1.19 -16.31
CA LYS A 129 -14.25 1.86 -17.46
C LYS A 129 -13.39 2.96 -18.08
N LEU A 130 -12.74 3.81 -17.28
CA LEU A 130 -11.79 4.83 -17.80
C LEU A 130 -10.54 4.21 -18.45
N LEU A 131 -10.13 3.04 -17.98
CA LEU A 131 -8.96 2.35 -18.50
C LEU A 131 -9.29 1.55 -19.77
N THR A 132 -10.53 1.12 -19.94
CA THR A 132 -10.99 0.31 -21.09
C THR A 132 -11.75 1.11 -22.16
N GLN A 133 -12.09 2.36 -21.90
CA GLN A 133 -12.73 3.24 -22.88
C GLN A 133 -11.75 3.60 -24.01
N THR A 134 -12.10 3.20 -25.23
CA THR A 134 -11.31 3.37 -26.46
C THR A 134 -11.37 4.80 -27.01
N ASP A 135 -12.28 5.62 -26.51
CA ASP A 135 -12.53 6.99 -26.93
C ASP A 135 -11.87 8.05 -26.02
N LEU A 136 -11.01 7.63 -25.09
CA LEU A 136 -10.18 8.53 -24.31
C LEU A 136 -8.78 8.66 -24.95
N ASN A 137 -8.17 9.83 -24.83
CA ASN A 137 -6.77 10.02 -25.21
C ASN A 137 -5.80 9.43 -24.17
N LYS A 138 -4.50 9.52 -24.43
CA LYS A 138 -3.42 9.06 -23.52
C LYS A 138 -3.42 9.72 -22.13
N PHE A 139 -4.26 10.73 -21.92
CA PHE A 139 -4.43 11.45 -20.66
C PHE A 139 -5.74 11.17 -19.95
N GLY A 140 -6.59 10.30 -20.51
CA GLY A 140 -7.90 9.96 -19.93
C GLY A 140 -8.99 10.99 -20.19
N ASN A 141 -8.80 11.91 -21.14
CA ASN A 141 -9.86 12.84 -21.59
C ASN A 141 -10.57 12.30 -22.84
N PRO A 142 -11.90 12.46 -22.98
CA PRO A 142 -12.62 12.09 -24.19
C PRO A 142 -12.10 12.78 -25.46
N GLU A 143 -11.93 12.00 -26.52
CA GLU A 143 -11.42 12.41 -27.83
C GLU A 143 -12.47 12.16 -28.93
N GLY A 144 -12.60 13.11 -29.87
CA GLY A 144 -13.57 13.04 -30.96
C GLY A 144 -14.48 14.27 -31.08
N GLU A 145 -15.19 14.36 -32.20
CA GLU A 145 -16.05 15.51 -32.56
C GLU A 145 -17.31 15.63 -31.71
N GLY A 146 -17.75 14.53 -31.08
CA GLY A 146 -18.93 14.49 -30.22
C GLY A 146 -18.72 15.05 -28.81
N TYR A 147 -17.48 15.36 -28.45
CA TYR A 147 -17.10 15.86 -27.14
C TYR A 147 -16.79 17.37 -27.19
N GLY A 148 -16.92 18.03 -26.05
CA GLY A 148 -16.72 19.47 -25.88
C GLY A 148 -17.96 20.32 -26.15
N LEU A 149 -17.86 21.62 -25.86
CA LEU A 149 -18.99 22.55 -25.97
C LEU A 149 -19.38 22.91 -27.41
N ALA A 150 -18.47 22.72 -28.38
CA ALA A 150 -18.69 23.13 -29.76
C ALA A 150 -18.39 22.02 -30.77
N LYS A 151 -19.20 21.99 -31.82
CA LYS A 151 -19.05 21.10 -32.98
C LYS A 151 -18.10 21.71 -34.01
N THR A 152 -17.54 20.85 -34.86
CA THR A 152 -16.74 21.26 -36.03
C THR A 152 -17.57 22.20 -36.93
N GLY A 153 -16.97 23.31 -37.36
CA GLY A 153 -17.55 24.32 -38.24
C GLY A 153 -18.64 25.21 -37.63
N GLU A 154 -18.96 25.04 -36.34
CA GLU A 154 -20.07 25.74 -35.69
C GLU A 154 -19.94 27.27 -35.68
N PHE A 155 -18.70 27.77 -35.70
CA PHE A 155 -18.38 29.19 -35.70
C PHE A 155 -17.87 29.69 -37.05
N ALA A 156 -18.24 29.03 -38.15
CA ALA A 156 -17.84 29.43 -39.50
C ALA A 156 -18.11 30.92 -39.74
N GLY A 157 -17.03 31.68 -39.99
CA GLY A 157 -17.07 33.12 -40.26
C GLY A 157 -16.88 34.01 -39.03
N ALA A 158 -16.90 33.46 -37.81
CA ALA A 158 -16.57 34.20 -36.60
C ALA A 158 -15.09 34.61 -36.60
N LYS A 159 -14.81 35.84 -36.17
CA LYS A 159 -13.48 36.41 -36.19
C LYS A 159 -12.84 36.35 -34.80
N LEU A 160 -11.72 35.63 -34.70
CA LEU A 160 -10.92 35.55 -33.50
C LEU A 160 -9.65 36.39 -33.66
N LEU A 161 -9.55 37.48 -32.90
CA LEU A 161 -8.33 38.28 -32.82
C LEU A 161 -7.45 37.76 -31.68
N VAL A 162 -6.23 37.35 -32.00
CA VAL A 162 -5.21 36.95 -31.04
C VAL A 162 -4.14 38.04 -30.98
N TRP A 163 -3.79 38.47 -29.76
CA TRP A 163 -2.82 39.54 -29.56
C TRP A 163 -1.87 39.27 -28.38
N SER A 164 -0.63 39.72 -28.55
CA SER A 164 0.38 39.93 -27.50
C SER A 164 1.29 41.07 -27.96
N VAL A 165 1.80 41.92 -27.08
CA VAL A 165 2.87 42.85 -27.45
C VAL A 165 4.21 42.14 -27.66
N ASP A 166 4.37 40.98 -27.04
CA ASP A 166 5.55 40.14 -27.17
C ASP A 166 5.36 39.17 -28.34
N SER A 167 6.08 39.44 -29.45
CA SER A 167 6.02 38.59 -30.63
C SER A 167 6.53 37.17 -30.39
N GLU A 168 7.43 36.97 -29.42
CA GLU A 168 7.97 35.65 -29.09
C GLU A 168 6.90 34.78 -28.43
N VAL A 169 6.03 35.37 -27.59
CA VAL A 169 4.89 34.67 -27.00
C VAL A 169 3.97 34.10 -28.08
N ILE A 170 3.59 34.91 -29.08
CA ILE A 170 2.76 34.42 -30.19
C ILE A 170 3.51 33.39 -31.03
N ALA A 171 4.79 33.62 -31.31
CA ALA A 171 5.60 32.68 -32.09
C ALA A 171 5.76 31.31 -31.41
N ASN A 172 5.61 31.22 -30.09
CA ASN A 172 5.67 29.96 -29.34
C ASN A 172 4.29 29.35 -29.03
N ILE A 173 3.19 30.07 -29.19
CA ILE A 173 1.84 29.56 -28.89
C ILE A 173 1.02 29.35 -30.16
N PHE A 174 1.17 30.18 -31.18
CA PHE A 174 0.42 30.07 -32.42
C PHE A 174 1.33 29.96 -33.63
N THR A 175 2.05 28.84 -33.68
CA THR A 175 2.66 28.37 -34.93
C THR A 175 1.63 27.59 -35.74
N ASN A 176 1.83 27.50 -37.06
CA ASN A 176 1.01 26.64 -37.92
C ASN A 176 1.02 25.16 -37.48
N ASP A 177 2.04 24.76 -36.71
CA ASP A 177 2.22 23.40 -36.21
C ASP A 177 1.62 23.20 -34.80
N ASN A 178 1.13 24.26 -34.14
CA ASN A 178 0.45 24.11 -32.85
C ASN A 178 -0.97 23.56 -33.09
N PRO A 179 -1.34 22.39 -32.52
CA PRO A 179 -2.66 21.79 -32.72
C PRO A 179 -3.82 22.64 -32.17
N LEU A 180 -3.58 23.56 -31.24
CA LEU A 180 -4.60 24.52 -30.79
C LEU A 180 -5.13 25.36 -31.95
N TRP A 181 -4.25 25.77 -32.85
CA TRP A 181 -4.62 26.56 -34.02
C TRP A 181 -5.52 25.78 -34.97
N ALA A 182 -5.18 24.52 -35.24
CA ALA A 182 -6.00 23.62 -36.04
C ALA A 182 -7.37 23.40 -35.39
N ALA A 183 -7.40 23.09 -34.09
CA ALA A 183 -8.64 22.87 -33.34
C ALA A 183 -9.60 24.07 -33.42
N LEU A 184 -9.11 25.30 -33.23
CA LEU A 184 -9.94 26.51 -33.33
C LEU A 184 -10.45 26.76 -34.77
N ARG A 185 -9.61 26.52 -35.78
CA ARG A 185 -10.04 26.62 -37.19
C ARG A 185 -11.06 25.56 -37.56
N ASP A 186 -10.91 24.34 -37.04
CA ASP A 186 -11.85 23.25 -37.23
C ASP A 186 -13.21 23.60 -36.62
N LYS A 187 -13.26 24.39 -35.54
CA LYS A 187 -14.53 24.98 -35.03
C LYS A 187 -15.08 26.11 -35.90
N GLY A 188 -14.34 26.58 -36.91
CA GLY A 188 -14.80 27.55 -37.92
C GLY A 188 -14.30 28.98 -37.73
N PHE A 189 -13.44 29.24 -36.75
CA PHE A 189 -12.89 30.58 -36.53
C PHE A 189 -11.93 31.02 -37.65
N ASP A 190 -12.07 32.26 -38.09
CA ASP A 190 -11.04 32.95 -38.85
C ASP A 190 -10.17 33.76 -37.91
N ILE A 191 -8.90 33.34 -37.79
CA ILE A 191 -7.98 33.77 -36.74
C ILE A 191 -6.99 34.80 -37.30
N GLU A 192 -6.99 35.99 -36.72
CA GLU A 192 -6.05 37.06 -37.02
C GLU A 192 -5.07 37.25 -35.85
N MET A 193 -3.77 37.36 -36.14
CA MET A 193 -2.73 37.57 -35.11
C MET A 193 -2.10 38.95 -35.23
N LYS A 194 -1.86 39.60 -34.09
CA LYS A 194 -1.19 40.91 -33.98
C LYS A 194 -0.13 40.89 -32.88
N THR A 195 1.04 41.49 -33.15
CA THR A 195 2.20 41.47 -32.24
C THR A 195 2.79 42.86 -31.93
N THR A 196 2.07 43.93 -32.26
CA THR A 196 2.50 45.33 -32.05
C THR A 196 1.66 45.99 -30.96
N ASN A 197 1.98 47.24 -30.60
CA ASN A 197 1.15 48.04 -29.69
C ASN A 197 -0.33 47.98 -30.08
N PHE A 198 -1.19 47.71 -29.11
CA PHE A 198 -2.59 47.41 -29.36
C PHE A 198 -3.31 48.62 -29.97
N GLN A 199 -4.07 48.39 -31.04
CA GLN A 199 -4.92 49.41 -31.65
C GLN A 199 -6.39 49.03 -31.50
N GLY A 200 -7.17 49.88 -30.84
CA GLY A 200 -8.61 49.64 -30.65
C GLY A 200 -9.40 49.47 -31.95
N SER A 201 -8.88 49.98 -33.08
CA SER A 201 -9.49 49.80 -34.41
C SER A 201 -9.52 48.33 -34.87
N TRP A 202 -8.66 47.47 -34.35
CA TRP A 202 -8.66 46.04 -34.69
C TRP A 202 -9.90 45.30 -34.18
N LEU A 203 -10.56 45.83 -33.15
CA LEU A 203 -11.74 45.22 -32.53
C LEU A 203 -13.01 45.32 -33.39
N GLY A 204 -13.04 46.21 -34.39
CA GLY A 204 -14.26 46.52 -35.14
C GLY A 204 -14.88 45.32 -35.87
N ASN A 205 -14.06 44.35 -36.26
CA ASN A 205 -14.49 43.14 -36.94
C ASN A 205 -14.34 41.86 -36.09
N ALA A 206 -13.88 41.97 -34.85
CA ALA A 206 -13.63 40.81 -34.00
C ALA A 206 -14.91 40.37 -33.28
N ASP A 207 -15.10 39.06 -33.15
CA ASP A 207 -16.12 38.46 -32.28
C ASP A 207 -15.53 38.07 -30.93
N GLN A 208 -14.24 37.70 -30.95
CA GLN A 208 -13.45 37.42 -29.76
C GLN A 208 -12.08 38.09 -29.83
N LEU A 209 -11.59 38.47 -28.64
CA LEU A 209 -10.22 38.92 -28.43
C LEU A 209 -9.54 37.99 -27.42
N TRP A 210 -8.42 37.39 -27.79
CA TRP A 210 -7.55 36.61 -26.91
C TRP A 210 -6.25 37.37 -26.68
N ILE A 211 -5.95 37.68 -25.43
CA ILE A 211 -4.76 38.42 -25.01
C ILE A 211 -3.82 37.48 -24.29
N PHE A 212 -2.64 37.26 -24.87
CA PHE A 212 -1.52 36.60 -24.23
C PHE A 212 -0.60 37.70 -23.68
N SER A 213 -0.50 37.79 -22.36
CA SER A 213 0.25 38.88 -21.74
C SER A 213 1.76 38.73 -21.96
N GLY A 214 2.41 39.85 -22.24
CA GLY A 214 3.88 39.94 -22.30
C GLY A 214 4.47 40.52 -21.02
N ASN A 215 5.80 40.72 -21.05
CA ASN A 215 6.56 41.36 -19.97
C ASN A 215 6.56 42.90 -20.02
N GLN A 216 5.87 43.48 -20.99
CA GLN A 216 5.77 44.92 -21.23
C GLN A 216 4.31 45.30 -21.44
N SER A 217 3.95 46.54 -21.15
CA SER A 217 2.61 47.06 -21.41
C SER A 217 2.48 47.40 -22.89
N GLY A 218 1.64 46.66 -23.61
CA GLY A 218 1.31 46.94 -25.02
C GLY A 218 0.07 47.81 -25.19
N MET A 219 -0.68 48.03 -24.11
CA MET A 219 -1.91 48.82 -24.11
C MET A 219 -1.74 50.15 -23.39
N ASP A 220 -2.24 51.22 -24.02
CA ASP A 220 -2.47 52.49 -23.34
C ASP A 220 -3.90 52.58 -22.76
N LYS A 221 -4.25 53.70 -22.14
CA LYS A 221 -5.58 53.92 -21.56
C LYS A 221 -6.70 53.87 -22.61
N ALA A 222 -6.44 54.34 -23.83
CA ALA A 222 -7.45 54.35 -24.90
C ALA A 222 -7.70 52.93 -25.43
N ALA A 223 -6.65 52.13 -25.58
CA ALA A 223 -6.73 50.70 -25.88
C ALA A 223 -7.54 49.95 -24.80
N CYS A 224 -7.24 50.17 -23.52
CA CYS A 224 -7.99 49.55 -22.41
C CYS A 224 -9.48 49.92 -22.45
N ALA A 225 -9.81 51.20 -22.73
CA ALA A 225 -11.19 51.65 -22.87
C ALA A 225 -11.92 51.02 -24.07
N ALA A 226 -11.20 50.78 -25.18
CA ALA A 226 -11.74 50.07 -26.33
C ALA A 226 -12.05 48.60 -26.00
N VAL A 227 -11.17 47.91 -25.27
CA VAL A 227 -11.41 46.54 -24.79
C VAL A 227 -12.61 46.49 -23.84
N ALA A 228 -12.72 47.43 -22.90
CA ALA A 228 -13.88 47.51 -22.01
C ALA A 228 -15.20 47.72 -22.78
N SER A 229 -15.18 48.57 -23.81
CA SER A 229 -16.34 48.78 -24.68
C SER A 229 -16.70 47.54 -25.50
N PHE A 230 -15.69 46.79 -25.95
CA PHE A 230 -15.87 45.53 -26.67
C PHE A 230 -16.55 44.46 -25.79
N VAL A 231 -16.09 44.30 -24.55
CA VAL A 231 -16.74 43.42 -23.55
C VAL A 231 -18.16 43.90 -23.24
N GLY A 232 -18.38 45.21 -23.07
CA GLY A 232 -19.70 45.79 -22.82
C GLY A 232 -20.69 45.63 -23.98
N ALA A 233 -20.20 45.45 -25.21
CA ALA A 233 -21.01 45.06 -26.37
C ALA A 233 -21.33 43.55 -26.40
N GLY A 234 -20.99 42.84 -25.32
CA GLY A 234 -21.16 41.41 -25.15
C GLY A 234 -20.11 40.58 -25.89
N LYS A 235 -19.08 41.14 -26.53
CA LYS A 235 -18.08 40.34 -27.26
C LYS A 235 -17.17 39.54 -26.31
N GLY A 236 -16.58 38.46 -26.82
CA GLY A 236 -15.80 37.53 -26.00
C GLY A 236 -14.37 38.00 -25.71
N LEU A 237 -13.93 37.97 -24.46
CA LEU A 237 -12.55 38.29 -24.06
C LEU A 237 -11.90 37.12 -23.33
N TYR A 238 -10.74 36.68 -23.79
CA TYR A 238 -9.87 35.76 -23.08
C TYR A 238 -8.59 36.45 -22.62
N LEU A 239 -8.39 36.59 -21.31
CA LEU A 239 -7.17 37.11 -20.70
C LEU A 239 -6.30 35.96 -20.21
N ILE A 240 -5.06 35.90 -20.69
CA ILE A 240 -4.12 34.84 -20.35
C ILE A 240 -2.88 35.49 -19.73
N ALA A 241 -2.59 35.08 -18.50
CA ALA A 241 -1.46 35.54 -17.71
C ALA A 241 -0.53 34.36 -17.38
N ASP A 242 0.78 34.61 -17.45
CA ASP A 242 1.80 33.69 -16.94
C ASP A 242 2.28 34.18 -15.55
N ASN A 243 3.51 33.84 -15.17
CA ASN A 243 4.24 34.39 -14.05
C ASN A 243 4.73 35.83 -14.28
N GLU A 244 5.34 36.45 -13.28
CA GLU A 244 5.93 37.78 -13.48
C GLU A 244 7.27 37.64 -14.22
N PRO A 245 7.57 38.51 -15.19
CA PRO A 245 6.83 39.72 -15.57
C PRO A 245 5.73 39.52 -16.65
N TYR A 246 5.47 38.32 -17.15
CA TYR A 246 4.58 37.99 -18.28
C TYR A 246 3.07 38.03 -17.96
N LEU A 247 2.61 39.06 -17.25
CA LEU A 247 1.19 39.26 -16.87
C LEU A 247 0.68 40.70 -16.99
N VAL A 248 1.48 41.62 -17.55
CA VAL A 248 1.25 43.08 -17.44
C VAL A 248 -0.13 43.50 -17.99
N ASP A 249 -0.46 43.09 -19.23
CA ASP A 249 -1.71 43.50 -19.87
C ASP A 249 -2.93 42.81 -19.25
N ALA A 250 -2.86 41.50 -18.95
CA ALA A 250 -3.95 40.80 -18.27
C ALA A 250 -4.21 41.37 -16.87
N ALA A 251 -3.17 41.67 -16.08
CA ALA A 251 -3.34 42.28 -14.76
C ALA A 251 -3.95 43.68 -14.85
N THR A 252 -3.56 44.46 -15.86
CA THR A 252 -4.11 45.80 -16.09
C THR A 252 -5.61 45.72 -16.42
N LEU A 253 -6.00 44.82 -17.32
CA LEU A 253 -7.40 44.64 -17.70
C LEU A 253 -8.23 43.95 -16.61
N ALA A 254 -7.69 42.97 -15.89
CA ALA A 254 -8.38 42.32 -14.78
C ALA A 254 -8.72 43.33 -13.67
N ARG A 255 -7.78 44.23 -13.34
CA ARG A 255 -8.03 45.32 -12.39
C ARG A 255 -9.08 46.30 -12.91
N LEU A 256 -8.96 46.74 -14.17
CA LEU A 256 -9.91 47.69 -14.77
C LEU A 256 -11.33 47.12 -14.85
N LEU A 257 -11.47 45.88 -15.31
CA LEU A 257 -12.76 45.28 -15.62
C LEU A 257 -13.43 44.65 -14.41
N PHE A 258 -12.67 44.10 -13.45
CA PHE A 258 -13.22 43.26 -12.39
C PHE A 258 -12.72 43.60 -10.98
N ASP A 259 -11.92 44.65 -10.82
CA ASP A 259 -11.25 44.97 -9.54
C ASP A 259 -10.47 43.76 -8.99
N ALA A 260 -9.88 42.98 -9.90
CA ALA A 260 -9.13 41.77 -9.56
C ALA A 260 -7.62 42.02 -9.73
N THR A 261 -6.83 41.53 -8.79
CA THR A 261 -5.37 41.49 -8.89
C THR A 261 -4.94 40.14 -9.44
N ILE A 262 -3.92 40.12 -10.30
CA ILE A 262 -3.21 38.91 -10.70
C ILE A 262 -1.79 39.00 -10.15
N THR A 263 -1.35 37.95 -9.47
CA THR A 263 0.01 37.82 -8.94
C THR A 263 0.68 36.59 -9.54
N GLY A 264 1.96 36.66 -9.92
CA GLY A 264 2.67 35.56 -10.60
C GLY A 264 3.79 34.90 -9.77
N ASN A 265 4.59 34.08 -10.45
CA ASN A 265 5.76 33.35 -9.92
C ASN A 265 5.45 32.15 -9.03
N PHE A 266 4.40 31.41 -9.37
CA PHE A 266 4.06 30.16 -8.68
C PHE A 266 4.44 28.95 -9.54
N ASP A 267 4.99 27.95 -8.88
CA ASP A 267 5.29 26.66 -9.49
C ASP A 267 3.98 25.90 -9.71
N GLY A 268 3.72 25.54 -10.96
CA GLY A 268 2.66 24.61 -11.34
C GLY A 268 3.21 23.18 -11.46
N GLY A 269 2.86 22.52 -12.56
CA GLY A 269 3.33 21.19 -12.92
C GLY A 269 2.35 20.08 -12.52
N ASN A 270 1.22 20.43 -11.90
CA ASN A 270 0.25 19.45 -11.45
C ASN A 270 -0.88 19.23 -12.46
N ILE A 271 -1.55 18.09 -12.29
CA ILE A 271 -2.75 17.74 -13.04
C ILE A 271 -3.92 17.85 -12.08
N ILE A 272 -4.97 18.52 -12.53
CA ILE A 272 -6.20 18.74 -11.79
C ILE A 272 -7.27 17.82 -12.38
N ALA A 273 -7.99 17.09 -11.53
CA ALA A 273 -9.12 16.28 -11.94
C ALA A 273 -10.43 17.10 -11.85
N VAL A 274 -11.31 16.95 -12.83
CA VAL A 274 -12.63 17.60 -12.82
C VAL A 274 -13.66 16.64 -12.24
N ARG A 275 -14.34 17.05 -11.17
CA ARG A 275 -15.41 16.26 -10.56
C ARG A 275 -16.61 16.25 -11.50
N GLY A 276 -17.22 15.09 -11.71
CA GLY A 276 -18.60 15.02 -12.21
C GLY A 276 -18.88 14.09 -13.37
N HIS A 277 -17.86 13.65 -14.09
CA HIS A 277 -17.97 12.60 -15.13
C HIS A 277 -17.92 11.18 -14.56
N GLY A 278 -18.52 10.96 -13.38
CA GLY A 278 -18.62 9.65 -12.74
C GLY A 278 -17.37 9.17 -12.01
N VAL A 279 -16.26 9.91 -12.02
CA VAL A 279 -15.02 9.54 -11.32
C VAL A 279 -14.92 10.29 -9.99
N THR A 280 -14.95 9.56 -8.88
CA THR A 280 -14.86 10.09 -7.52
C THR A 280 -13.42 10.10 -7.00
N ARG A 281 -13.19 10.83 -5.91
CA ARG A 281 -11.90 10.82 -5.19
C ARG A 281 -11.51 9.41 -4.73
N ASP A 282 -12.50 8.60 -4.36
CA ASP A 282 -12.26 7.26 -3.83
C ASP A 282 -12.03 6.26 -4.97
N ASP A 283 -12.62 6.44 -6.15
CA ASP A 283 -12.24 5.68 -7.36
C ASP A 283 -10.76 5.83 -7.68
N PHE A 284 -10.22 7.05 -7.55
CA PHE A 284 -8.80 7.33 -7.76
C PHE A 284 -7.88 6.81 -6.65
N ARG A 285 -8.36 6.77 -5.40
CA ARG A 285 -7.62 6.17 -4.28
C ARG A 285 -7.62 4.65 -4.32
N GLN A 286 -8.74 4.05 -4.71
CA GLN A 286 -8.90 2.61 -4.91
C GLN A 286 -8.15 2.12 -6.15
N LEU A 287 -7.97 2.96 -7.16
CA LEU A 287 -6.96 2.82 -8.22
C LEU A 287 -5.50 2.77 -7.70
N GLY A 288 -5.28 2.83 -6.38
CA GLY A 288 -3.99 2.65 -5.74
C GLY A 288 -3.26 1.37 -6.19
N LYS A 289 -1.96 1.34 -5.85
CA LYS A 289 -0.88 0.45 -6.36
C LYS A 289 -1.22 -1.02 -6.70
N ASP A 290 -2.28 -1.58 -6.13
CA ASP A 290 -2.63 -3.00 -6.26
C ASP A 290 -3.57 -3.26 -7.46
N SER A 291 -4.54 -2.38 -7.74
CA SER A 291 -5.40 -2.48 -8.95
C SER A 291 -4.67 -2.20 -10.26
N LEU A 292 -3.50 -1.56 -10.19
CA LEU A 292 -2.65 -1.20 -11.34
C LEU A 292 -1.64 -2.29 -11.72
N ARG A 293 -1.64 -3.44 -11.04
CA ARG A 293 -0.72 -4.55 -11.33
C ARG A 293 -1.20 -5.41 -12.49
N ASP A 294 -2.51 -5.50 -12.69
CA ASP A 294 -3.13 -6.43 -13.64
C ASP A 294 -3.50 -5.79 -14.99
N LEU A 295 -3.27 -4.48 -15.14
CA LEU A 295 -3.41 -3.78 -16.42
C LEU A 295 -2.21 -4.08 -17.32
N PRO A 296 -2.40 -4.17 -18.65
CA PRO A 296 -1.30 -4.40 -19.59
C PRO A 296 -0.34 -3.20 -19.59
N ARG A 297 0.71 -3.28 -18.76
CA ARG A 297 1.74 -2.23 -18.63
C ARG A 297 2.55 -2.01 -19.91
N ASP A 298 2.48 -2.97 -20.82
CA ASP A 298 3.13 -2.90 -22.13
C ASP A 298 2.43 -1.91 -23.07
N ASP A 299 1.20 -1.48 -22.74
CA ASP A 299 0.52 -0.39 -23.44
C ASP A 299 1.00 0.99 -22.87
N PRO A 300 1.73 1.80 -23.66
CA PRO A 300 2.25 3.07 -23.21
C PRO A 300 1.15 4.09 -22.87
N ASP A 301 -0.03 4.00 -23.47
CA ASP A 301 -1.14 4.93 -23.18
C ASP A 301 -1.80 4.60 -21.85
N VAL A 302 -1.97 3.31 -21.54
CA VAL A 302 -2.44 2.86 -20.22
C VAL A 302 -1.46 3.30 -19.14
N SER A 303 -0.15 3.11 -19.35
CA SER A 303 0.89 3.55 -18.41
C SER A 303 0.87 5.07 -18.19
N ASN A 304 0.67 5.86 -19.24
CA ASN A 304 0.56 7.31 -19.14
C ASN A 304 -0.69 7.75 -18.37
N ARG A 305 -1.86 7.13 -18.64
CA ARG A 305 -3.10 7.40 -17.89
C ARG A 305 -2.92 7.13 -16.39
N ILE A 306 -2.26 6.03 -16.04
CA ILE A 306 -1.95 5.68 -14.64
C ILE A 306 -1.05 6.72 -13.99
N ALA A 307 0.01 7.17 -14.69
CA ALA A 307 0.91 8.19 -14.17
C ALA A 307 0.16 9.52 -13.90
N ILE A 308 -0.80 9.86 -14.74
CA ILE A 308 -1.62 11.07 -14.63
C ILE A 308 -2.59 10.98 -13.47
N ILE A 309 -3.28 9.85 -13.34
CA ILE A 309 -4.17 9.57 -12.22
C ILE A 309 -3.43 9.71 -10.89
N ASN A 310 -2.21 9.16 -10.80
CA ASN A 310 -1.39 9.27 -9.59
C ASN A 310 -0.92 10.71 -9.30
N LYS A 311 -0.79 11.56 -10.32
CA LYS A 311 -0.45 12.99 -10.16
C LYS A 311 -1.66 13.85 -9.82
N ALA A 312 -2.87 13.41 -10.20
CA ALA A 312 -4.11 14.13 -9.94
C ALA A 312 -4.47 14.09 -8.45
N SER A 313 -4.10 15.15 -7.74
CA SER A 313 -4.22 15.24 -6.28
C SER A 313 -5.21 16.33 -5.83
N HIS A 314 -5.65 17.17 -6.77
CA HIS A 314 -6.61 18.24 -6.56
C HIS A 314 -7.81 18.11 -7.49
N TYR A 315 -8.97 18.59 -7.03
CA TYR A 315 -10.24 18.44 -7.71
C TYR A 315 -10.99 19.76 -7.82
N VAL A 316 -11.61 19.99 -8.96
CA VAL A 316 -12.48 21.14 -9.20
C VAL A 316 -13.91 20.71 -9.52
N GLU A 317 -14.86 21.59 -9.25
CA GLU A 317 -16.27 21.35 -9.55
C GLU A 317 -16.54 21.47 -11.06
N GLU A 318 -17.64 20.88 -11.53
CA GLU A 318 -18.06 21.02 -12.93
C GLU A 318 -18.29 22.49 -13.30
N HIS A 319 -17.79 22.85 -14.47
CA HIS A 319 -18.06 24.11 -15.11
C HIS A 319 -18.21 23.88 -16.62
N PRO A 320 -19.01 24.67 -17.36
CA PRO A 320 -19.09 24.55 -18.81
C PRO A 320 -17.72 24.54 -19.51
N LEU A 321 -16.77 25.36 -19.04
CA LEU A 321 -15.40 25.37 -19.57
C LEU A 321 -14.67 24.02 -19.46
N LEU A 322 -15.10 23.17 -18.53
CA LEU A 322 -14.52 21.85 -18.25
C LEU A 322 -15.37 20.71 -18.82
N THR A 323 -16.34 21.00 -19.71
CA THR A 323 -17.14 19.95 -20.37
C THR A 323 -16.25 18.98 -21.13
N ASP A 324 -16.39 17.69 -20.80
CA ASP A 324 -15.60 16.58 -21.35
C ASP A 324 -14.08 16.76 -21.13
N VAL A 325 -13.71 17.39 -20.01
CA VAL A 325 -12.34 17.44 -19.51
C VAL A 325 -12.31 16.68 -18.20
N ASN A 326 -11.72 15.49 -18.20
CA ASN A 326 -11.50 14.70 -16.98
C ASN A 326 -10.26 15.19 -16.22
N PHE A 327 -9.20 15.54 -16.95
CA PHE A 327 -7.92 15.96 -16.42
C PHE A 327 -7.40 17.18 -17.16
N ILE A 328 -6.99 18.20 -16.42
CA ILE A 328 -6.43 19.43 -16.96
C ILE A 328 -5.06 19.71 -16.33
N PHE A 329 -4.08 20.03 -17.16
CA PHE A 329 -2.77 20.48 -16.69
C PHE A 329 -2.81 21.97 -16.35
N GLU A 330 -2.28 22.34 -15.18
CA GLU A 330 -2.39 23.71 -14.70
C GLU A 330 -1.41 24.70 -15.36
N GLY A 331 -0.35 24.20 -15.98
CA GLY A 331 0.81 24.98 -16.45
C GLY A 331 2.07 24.59 -15.68
N VAL A 332 3.26 24.91 -16.18
CA VAL A 332 4.54 24.74 -15.47
C VAL A 332 4.80 25.91 -14.54
N THR A 333 4.64 27.12 -15.05
CA THR A 333 4.56 28.35 -14.27
C THR A 333 3.15 28.90 -14.37
N ILE A 334 2.62 29.37 -13.25
CA ILE A 334 1.27 29.91 -13.15
C ILE A 334 1.25 31.23 -12.39
N SER A 335 0.14 31.95 -12.56
CA SER A 335 -0.27 33.05 -11.68
C SER A 335 -1.56 32.70 -10.92
N HIS A 336 -1.98 33.60 -10.05
CA HIS A 336 -3.25 33.49 -9.32
C HIS A 336 -4.06 34.77 -9.42
N ILE A 337 -5.38 34.59 -9.43
CA ILE A 337 -6.35 35.67 -9.39
C ILE A 337 -6.78 35.85 -7.94
N GLU A 338 -6.66 37.07 -7.39
CA GLU A 338 -7.23 37.35 -6.09
C GLU A 338 -8.77 37.25 -6.16
N PRO A 339 -9.45 36.72 -5.11
CA PRO A 339 -10.89 36.61 -5.10
C PRO A 339 -11.59 37.95 -5.36
N SER A 340 -12.43 38.01 -6.39
CA SER A 340 -13.26 39.17 -6.71
C SER A 340 -14.74 38.76 -6.75
N SER A 341 -15.62 39.62 -6.24
CA SER A 341 -17.07 39.42 -6.33
C SER A 341 -17.60 39.50 -7.77
N ARG A 342 -16.81 40.06 -8.68
CA ARG A 342 -17.13 40.21 -10.11
C ARG A 342 -16.61 39.07 -10.96
N LEU A 343 -15.88 38.13 -10.37
CA LEU A 343 -15.39 36.92 -11.01
C LEU A 343 -15.92 35.67 -10.31
N GLN A 344 -16.23 34.65 -11.10
CA GLN A 344 -16.56 33.32 -10.62
C GLN A 344 -15.39 32.38 -10.89
N THR A 345 -14.88 31.75 -9.83
CA THR A 345 -13.86 30.71 -9.95
C THR A 345 -14.36 29.53 -10.78
N VAL A 346 -13.55 29.12 -11.76
CA VAL A 346 -13.75 27.94 -12.60
C VAL A 346 -12.77 26.85 -12.22
N LEU A 347 -11.49 27.22 -12.12
CA LEU A 347 -10.38 26.32 -11.88
C LEU A 347 -9.58 26.86 -10.70
N THR A 348 -9.20 25.98 -9.78
CA THR A 348 -8.21 26.28 -8.74
C THR A 348 -6.99 25.40 -8.97
N ALA A 349 -5.81 25.97 -8.77
CA ALA A 349 -4.55 25.25 -8.86
C ALA A 349 -4.41 24.25 -7.71
N PHE A 350 -3.37 23.41 -7.74
CA PHE A 350 -3.09 22.44 -6.68
C PHE A 350 -2.99 23.05 -5.28
N ASP A 351 -2.45 24.27 -5.19
CA ASP A 351 -2.33 25.04 -3.94
C ASP A 351 -3.66 25.68 -3.47
N ARG A 352 -4.74 25.43 -4.22
CA ARG A 352 -6.13 25.91 -4.01
C ARG A 352 -6.35 27.39 -4.28
N GLN A 353 -5.39 28.08 -4.88
CA GLN A 353 -5.59 29.45 -5.36
C GLN A 353 -6.36 29.45 -6.69
N VAL A 354 -7.01 30.58 -7.00
CA VAL A 354 -7.81 30.71 -8.23
C VAL A 354 -6.88 30.77 -9.44
N LEU A 355 -7.01 29.79 -10.33
CA LEU A 355 -6.21 29.64 -11.53
C LEU A 355 -6.96 30.13 -12.78
N ALA A 356 -8.26 29.88 -12.85
CA ALA A 356 -9.10 30.44 -13.89
C ALA A 356 -10.45 30.89 -13.33
N ALA A 357 -10.96 32.00 -13.85
CA ALA A 357 -12.24 32.56 -13.48
C ALA A 357 -12.96 33.14 -14.69
N VAL A 358 -14.27 33.24 -14.60
CA VAL A 358 -15.13 33.90 -15.59
C VAL A 358 -15.81 35.12 -14.99
N SER A 359 -16.31 36.03 -15.83
CA SER A 359 -17.16 37.12 -15.33
C SER A 359 -18.36 36.56 -14.55
N ALA A 360 -18.66 37.18 -13.40
CA ALA A 360 -19.89 36.90 -12.65
C ALA A 360 -21.13 37.58 -13.29
N ASP A 361 -20.91 38.55 -14.17
CA ASP A 361 -21.93 39.20 -14.98
C ASP A 361 -22.21 38.35 -16.23
N ALA A 362 -23.45 37.86 -16.36
CA ALA A 362 -23.87 36.97 -17.43
C ALA A 362 -23.89 37.64 -18.81
N ASP A 363 -23.97 38.97 -18.87
CA ASP A 363 -23.90 39.73 -20.13
C ASP A 363 -22.45 39.91 -20.60
N GLN A 364 -21.47 39.61 -19.75
CA GLN A 364 -20.05 39.71 -20.05
C GLN A 364 -19.43 38.33 -20.27
N ARG A 365 -18.95 38.09 -21.48
CA ARG A 365 -18.29 36.83 -21.85
C ARG A 365 -16.79 37.01 -21.70
N VAL A 366 -16.29 36.84 -20.47
CA VAL A 366 -14.86 36.98 -20.16
C VAL A 366 -14.34 35.76 -19.42
N VAL A 367 -13.16 35.29 -19.82
CA VAL A 367 -12.36 34.30 -19.11
C VAL A 367 -11.02 34.94 -18.73
N VAL A 368 -10.60 34.77 -17.49
CA VAL A 368 -9.27 35.11 -16.99
C VAL A 368 -8.60 33.80 -16.59
N ASP A 369 -7.46 33.48 -17.21
CA ASP A 369 -6.72 32.23 -16.98
C ASP A 369 -5.24 32.51 -16.73
N CYS A 370 -4.75 31.94 -15.65
CA CYS A 370 -3.40 32.12 -15.15
C CYS A 370 -2.48 30.91 -15.40
N GLY A 371 -2.87 30.00 -16.29
CA GLY A 371 -2.16 28.78 -16.64
C GLY A 371 -1.43 28.82 -17.98
N PHE A 372 -0.92 30.00 -18.38
CA PHE A 372 -0.34 30.30 -19.70
C PHE A 372 0.52 29.19 -20.32
N THR A 373 1.48 28.66 -19.56
CA THR A 373 2.51 27.73 -20.08
C THR A 373 1.93 26.41 -20.61
N ARG A 374 0.69 26.06 -20.29
CA ARG A 374 0.02 24.88 -20.87
C ARG A 374 -0.14 24.98 -22.39
N TYR A 375 -0.17 26.20 -22.94
CA TYR A 375 -0.34 26.46 -24.38
C TYR A 375 0.95 26.51 -25.18
N PHE A 376 2.11 26.46 -24.50
CA PHE A 376 3.42 26.65 -25.14
C PHE A 376 3.79 25.47 -26.05
N TYR A 377 4.27 25.80 -27.25
CA TYR A 377 4.65 24.86 -28.31
C TYR A 377 5.85 25.37 -29.12
N SER A 378 7.04 24.92 -28.74
CA SER A 378 8.30 25.17 -29.43
C SER A 378 9.02 23.86 -29.75
N SER A 379 10.19 23.95 -30.40
CA SER A 379 11.05 22.78 -30.62
C SER A 379 11.55 22.16 -29.32
N GLN A 380 11.61 22.93 -28.23
CA GLN A 380 12.09 22.50 -26.92
C GLN A 380 10.97 22.09 -25.96
N TYR A 381 9.77 22.65 -26.10
CA TYR A 381 8.66 22.45 -25.16
C TYR A 381 7.34 22.24 -25.91
N ARG A 382 6.68 21.10 -25.71
CA ARG A 382 5.42 20.76 -26.42
C ARG A 382 4.26 20.50 -25.46
N PHE A 383 4.09 21.37 -24.47
CA PHE A 383 3.13 21.14 -23.39
C PHE A 383 1.70 20.95 -23.90
N VAL A 384 1.25 21.69 -24.90
CA VAL A 384 -0.11 21.56 -25.45
C VAL A 384 -0.45 20.14 -25.95
N THR A 385 0.53 19.38 -26.44
CA THR A 385 0.37 17.97 -26.91
C THR A 385 0.78 16.92 -25.87
N GLU A 386 1.53 17.34 -24.87
CA GLU A 386 2.13 16.46 -23.85
C GLU A 386 1.43 16.55 -22.50
N THR A 387 0.39 17.38 -22.39
CA THR A 387 -0.34 17.63 -21.14
C THR A 387 -1.84 17.45 -21.29
N ALA A 388 -2.49 17.12 -20.18
CA ALA A 388 -3.89 16.72 -20.15
C ALA A 388 -4.86 17.89 -20.42
N GLY A 389 -5.87 17.66 -21.28
CA GLY A 389 -7.08 18.49 -21.39
C GLY A 389 -6.95 19.86 -22.06
N THR A 390 -5.72 20.33 -22.36
CA THR A 390 -5.47 21.72 -22.78
C THR A 390 -6.23 22.16 -24.03
N ILE A 391 -6.19 21.36 -25.10
CA ILE A 391 -6.86 21.71 -26.37
C ILE A 391 -8.38 21.78 -26.18
N ARG A 392 -8.96 20.73 -25.56
CA ARG A 392 -10.39 20.67 -25.28
C ARG A 392 -10.87 21.84 -24.42
N TYR A 393 -10.11 22.17 -23.39
CA TYR A 393 -10.38 23.31 -22.52
C TYR A 393 -10.38 24.64 -23.30
N ALA A 394 -9.44 24.83 -24.23
CA ALA A 394 -9.42 26.03 -25.08
C ALA A 394 -10.58 26.10 -26.08
N GLU A 395 -10.97 24.97 -26.68
CA GLU A 395 -12.17 24.89 -27.52
C GLU A 395 -13.43 25.26 -26.71
N ASN A 396 -13.53 24.77 -25.47
CA ASN A 396 -14.62 25.11 -24.57
C ASN A 396 -14.63 26.60 -24.20
N ILE A 397 -13.46 27.21 -23.98
CA ILE A 397 -13.34 28.65 -23.79
C ILE A 397 -13.83 29.40 -25.03
N ALA A 398 -13.38 29.01 -26.22
CA ALA A 398 -13.82 29.64 -27.47
C ALA A 398 -15.34 29.53 -27.64
N ALA A 399 -15.92 28.38 -27.34
CA ALA A 399 -17.37 28.16 -27.39
C ALA A 399 -18.11 29.05 -26.37
N TYR A 400 -17.67 29.04 -25.11
CA TYR A 400 -18.21 29.85 -24.04
C TYR A 400 -18.20 31.35 -24.38
N LEU A 401 -17.10 31.83 -24.97
CA LEU A 401 -16.97 33.22 -25.41
C LEU A 401 -17.87 33.57 -26.60
N MET A 402 -18.33 32.59 -27.38
CA MET A 402 -19.41 32.76 -28.37
C MET A 402 -20.82 32.71 -27.76
N GLY A 403 -20.95 32.61 -26.44
CA GLY A 403 -22.24 32.44 -25.75
C GLY A 403 -22.79 31.03 -25.91
N LYS A 404 -21.92 30.04 -26.20
CA LYS A 404 -22.26 28.64 -25.96
C LYS A 404 -22.10 28.39 -24.48
N ASP A 405 -23.16 28.73 -23.78
CA ASP A 405 -23.44 28.08 -22.52
C ASP A 405 -23.72 26.62 -22.88
N SER A 406 -23.36 25.67 -22.03
CA SER A 406 -23.90 24.33 -22.16
C SER A 406 -25.42 24.43 -21.93
N LYS A 407 -26.19 24.76 -22.98
CA LYS A 407 -27.56 24.29 -23.07
C LYS A 407 -27.43 22.79 -23.02
N GLN A 408 -27.60 22.23 -21.82
CA GLN A 408 -27.74 20.80 -21.71
C GLN A 408 -28.98 20.39 -22.51
N HIS A 409 -29.10 19.10 -22.82
CA HIS A 409 -30.17 18.56 -23.65
C HIS A 409 -31.60 19.00 -23.27
N ASP A 410 -31.81 19.56 -22.07
CA ASP A 410 -33.09 20.08 -21.55
C ASP A 410 -33.39 21.56 -21.89
N GLY A 411 -32.48 22.25 -22.58
CA GLY A 411 -32.68 23.65 -23.00
C GLY A 411 -32.49 24.69 -21.89
N THR A 412 -32.12 24.29 -20.67
CA THR A 412 -31.87 25.20 -19.55
C THR A 412 -30.51 25.87 -19.66
N THR A 413 -30.43 27.16 -19.31
CA THR A 413 -29.14 27.86 -19.23
C THR A 413 -28.48 27.63 -17.88
N TRP A 414 -27.16 27.80 -17.84
CA TRP A 414 -26.40 27.69 -16.60
C TRP A 414 -26.86 28.72 -15.54
N ALA A 415 -27.22 29.93 -15.97
CA ALA A 415 -27.76 30.97 -15.09
C ALA A 415 -29.07 30.53 -14.41
N GLN A 416 -29.99 29.92 -15.17
CA GLN A 416 -31.25 29.37 -14.64
C GLN A 416 -30.99 28.27 -13.61
N ARG A 417 -30.07 27.34 -13.90
CA ARG A 417 -29.66 26.30 -12.95
C ARG A 417 -29.05 26.85 -11.68
N ARG A 418 -28.21 27.88 -11.78
CA ARG A 418 -27.63 28.55 -10.61
C ARG A 418 -28.70 29.20 -9.75
N GLN A 419 -29.64 29.92 -10.36
CA GLN A 419 -30.75 30.54 -9.66
C GLN A 419 -31.59 29.48 -8.92
N ALA A 420 -31.90 28.38 -9.58
CA ALA A 420 -32.62 27.26 -8.98
C ALA A 420 -31.84 26.60 -7.83
N LEU A 421 -30.52 26.40 -7.97
CA LEU A 421 -29.68 25.86 -6.89
C LEU A 421 -29.63 26.80 -5.68
N GLU A 422 -29.48 28.11 -5.90
CA GLU A 422 -29.39 29.10 -4.83
C GLU A 422 -30.70 29.17 -4.03
N LYS A 423 -31.84 29.03 -4.70
CA LYS A 423 -33.15 28.90 -4.04
C LYS A 423 -33.20 27.78 -3.00
N TYR A 424 -32.61 26.62 -3.28
CA TYR A 424 -32.60 25.46 -2.37
C TYR A 424 -31.37 25.38 -1.46
N ARG A 425 -30.42 26.32 -1.60
CA ARG A 425 -29.20 26.35 -0.79
C ARG A 425 -29.49 26.47 0.69
N THR A 426 -30.42 27.36 1.05
CA THR A 426 -30.81 27.65 2.44
C THR A 426 -32.16 27.06 2.82
N ALA A 427 -32.87 26.44 1.89
CA ALA A 427 -34.17 25.81 2.12
C ALA A 427 -34.09 24.72 3.21
N ASN A 428 -35.15 24.50 3.98
CA ASN A 428 -35.15 23.42 4.98
C ASN A 428 -35.31 22.04 4.29
N ARG A 429 -35.13 20.94 5.04
CA ARG A 429 -35.24 19.57 4.48
C ARG A 429 -36.59 19.33 3.80
N ASN A 430 -37.68 19.79 4.41
CA ASN A 430 -39.04 19.54 3.91
C ASN A 430 -39.31 20.33 2.62
N ASP A 431 -38.81 21.57 2.52
CA ASP A 431 -38.94 22.38 1.31
C ASP A 431 -38.21 21.74 0.12
N VAL A 432 -37.02 21.17 0.37
CA VAL A 432 -36.25 20.44 -0.65
C VAL A 432 -36.99 19.18 -1.09
N VAL A 433 -37.55 18.40 -0.16
CA VAL A 433 -38.34 17.20 -0.49
C VAL A 433 -39.62 17.55 -1.24
N LEU A 434 -40.34 18.60 -0.83
CA LEU A 434 -41.54 19.05 -1.52
C LEU A 434 -41.22 19.43 -2.98
N ALA A 435 -40.07 20.05 -3.21
CA ALA A 435 -39.60 20.41 -4.55
C ALA A 435 -39.28 19.22 -5.45
N PHE A 436 -39.12 17.99 -4.93
CA PHE A 436 -38.99 16.78 -5.75
C PHE A 436 -40.25 16.50 -6.57
N GLN A 437 -41.40 17.05 -6.16
CA GLN A 437 -42.68 16.91 -6.86
C GLN A 437 -43.02 18.15 -7.70
N ASN A 438 -42.10 19.12 -7.82
CA ASN A 438 -42.36 20.33 -8.59
C ASN A 438 -42.59 20.00 -10.07
N PRO A 439 -43.62 20.54 -10.75
CA PRO A 439 -43.84 20.29 -12.17
C PRO A 439 -42.66 20.75 -13.05
N ASP A 440 -41.89 21.76 -12.63
CA ASP A 440 -40.72 22.26 -13.34
C ASP A 440 -39.50 21.33 -13.14
N PRO A 441 -38.97 20.71 -14.22
CA PRO A 441 -37.75 19.90 -14.17
C PRO A 441 -36.55 20.59 -13.54
N LEU A 442 -36.39 21.90 -13.77
CA LEU A 442 -35.24 22.66 -13.27
C LEU A 442 -35.26 22.74 -11.74
N GLU A 443 -36.45 22.94 -11.17
CA GLU A 443 -36.69 23.00 -9.73
C GLU A 443 -36.46 21.62 -9.08
N ARG A 444 -36.95 20.54 -9.70
CA ARG A 444 -36.69 19.16 -9.24
C ARG A 444 -35.20 18.83 -9.28
N TRP A 445 -34.53 19.12 -10.40
CA TRP A 445 -33.10 18.90 -10.56
C TRP A 445 -32.28 19.65 -9.50
N ALA A 446 -32.61 20.92 -9.26
CA ALA A 446 -31.91 21.73 -8.27
C ALA A 446 -32.12 21.20 -6.85
N ALA A 447 -33.34 20.79 -6.50
CA ALA A 447 -33.65 20.19 -5.22
C ALA A 447 -32.90 18.87 -5.00
N VAL A 448 -32.91 17.98 -5.98
CA VAL A 448 -32.17 16.70 -5.94
C VAL A 448 -30.65 16.95 -5.80
N THR A 449 -30.09 17.84 -6.62
CA THR A 449 -28.67 18.20 -6.56
C THR A 449 -28.29 18.79 -5.20
N MET A 450 -29.12 19.68 -4.66
CA MET A 450 -28.88 20.27 -3.34
C MET A 450 -29.01 19.27 -2.21
N SER A 451 -29.91 18.28 -2.32
CA SER A 451 -30.03 17.21 -1.33
C SER A 451 -28.74 16.38 -1.24
N GLY A 452 -28.12 16.03 -2.38
CA GLY A 452 -26.83 15.36 -2.43
C GLY A 452 -25.69 16.22 -1.89
N ARG A 453 -25.60 17.49 -2.30
CA ARG A 453 -24.57 18.44 -1.81
C ARG A 453 -24.62 18.65 -0.30
N ARG A 454 -25.83 18.67 0.28
CA ARG A 454 -26.05 18.85 1.72
C ARG A 454 -26.12 17.53 2.49
N ARG A 455 -26.02 16.39 1.81
CA ARG A 455 -26.19 15.04 2.38
C ARG A 455 -27.47 14.93 3.23
N LEU A 456 -28.58 15.41 2.69
CA LEU A 456 -29.87 15.32 3.39
C LEU A 456 -30.29 13.86 3.51
N ASP A 457 -30.78 13.46 4.69
CA ASP A 457 -31.33 12.12 4.93
C ASP A 457 -32.72 11.98 4.29
N VAL A 458 -32.73 11.82 2.96
CA VAL A 458 -33.91 11.63 2.10
C VAL A 458 -33.71 10.49 1.07
N PRO A 459 -33.12 9.34 1.44
CA PRO A 459 -32.79 8.30 0.48
C PRO A 459 -34.03 7.69 -0.18
N ALA A 460 -35.15 7.54 0.54
CA ALA A 460 -36.38 6.99 -0.03
C ALA A 460 -36.93 7.86 -1.16
N GLU A 461 -36.94 9.18 -0.95
CA GLU A 461 -37.39 10.15 -1.92
C GLU A 461 -36.44 10.21 -3.13
N LEU A 462 -35.12 10.17 -2.90
CA LEU A 462 -34.11 10.10 -3.96
C LEU A 462 -34.21 8.82 -4.82
N ILE A 463 -34.52 7.68 -4.21
CA ILE A 463 -34.79 6.42 -4.95
C ILE A 463 -36.01 6.61 -5.86
N GLY A 464 -37.05 7.30 -5.38
CA GLY A 464 -38.20 7.68 -6.19
C GLY A 464 -37.81 8.52 -7.41
N MET A 465 -36.86 9.45 -7.25
CA MET A 465 -36.36 10.33 -8.32
C MET A 465 -35.58 9.60 -9.42
N LEU A 466 -35.16 8.34 -9.20
CA LEU A 466 -34.63 7.52 -10.28
C LEU A 466 -35.71 7.23 -11.35
N ARG A 467 -37.00 7.31 -11.01
CA ARG A 467 -38.11 7.17 -11.98
C ARG A 467 -38.47 8.46 -12.71
N ASP A 468 -37.76 9.57 -12.47
CA ASP A 468 -38.08 10.83 -13.14
C ASP A 468 -37.97 10.68 -14.67
N SER A 469 -38.91 11.28 -15.39
CA SER A 469 -38.91 11.25 -16.86
C SER A 469 -37.66 11.91 -17.44
N GLU A 470 -37.10 12.90 -16.75
CA GLU A 470 -35.96 13.68 -17.19
C GLU A 470 -34.62 13.00 -16.83
N PRO A 471 -33.79 12.63 -17.82
CA PRO A 471 -32.51 11.94 -17.57
C PRO A 471 -31.58 12.72 -16.65
N VAL A 472 -31.57 14.05 -16.73
CA VAL A 472 -30.71 14.89 -15.88
C VAL A 472 -31.06 14.79 -14.39
N ILE A 473 -32.33 14.60 -14.06
CA ILE A 473 -32.80 14.44 -12.69
C ILE A 473 -32.42 13.06 -12.16
N ARG A 474 -32.59 12.01 -12.98
CA ARG A 474 -32.14 10.65 -12.62
C ARG A 474 -30.64 10.60 -12.30
N ARG A 475 -29.81 11.27 -13.11
CA ARG A 475 -28.35 11.38 -12.86
C ARG A 475 -28.04 12.12 -11.58
N ALA A 476 -28.73 13.23 -11.32
CA ALA A 476 -28.58 13.96 -10.07
C ALA A 476 -28.99 13.09 -8.86
N ALA A 477 -30.06 12.31 -8.98
CA ALA A 477 -30.56 11.42 -7.93
C ALA A 477 -29.59 10.28 -7.65
N ARG A 478 -29.09 9.60 -8.69
CA ARG A 478 -28.01 8.60 -8.59
C ARG A 478 -26.79 9.19 -7.88
N LYS A 479 -26.28 10.34 -8.34
CA LYS A 479 -25.12 11.01 -7.73
C LYS A 479 -25.35 11.35 -6.25
N ALA A 480 -26.55 11.80 -5.89
CA ALA A 480 -26.92 12.07 -4.50
C ALA A 480 -26.95 10.78 -3.65
N LEU A 481 -27.53 9.70 -4.18
CA LEU A 481 -27.57 8.38 -3.52
C LEU A 481 -26.16 7.80 -3.31
N CYS A 482 -25.28 7.84 -4.33
CA CYS A 482 -23.89 7.41 -4.16
C CYS A 482 -23.17 8.22 -3.07
N GLY A 483 -23.44 9.53 -3.01
CA GLY A 483 -22.93 10.40 -1.95
C GLY A 483 -23.40 10.02 -0.55
N LEU A 484 -24.65 9.53 -0.41
CA LEU A 484 -25.20 9.02 0.86
C LEU A 484 -24.68 7.63 1.21
N ALA A 485 -24.42 6.78 0.21
CA ALA A 485 -23.89 5.44 0.37
C ALA A 485 -22.39 5.36 0.60
N GLY A 486 -21.70 6.50 0.66
CA GLY A 486 -20.25 6.53 0.86
C GLY A 486 -19.45 6.12 -0.38
N GLY A 487 -20.04 6.22 -1.57
CA GLY A 487 -19.40 5.92 -2.85
C GLY A 487 -20.01 4.74 -3.60
N ASP A 488 -20.71 3.83 -2.92
CA ASP A 488 -21.37 2.70 -3.57
C ASP A 488 -22.42 3.18 -4.58
N ASP A 489 -22.43 2.56 -5.75
CA ASP A 489 -23.31 2.95 -6.86
C ASP A 489 -24.12 1.76 -7.36
N PHE A 490 -25.41 1.77 -7.02
CA PHE A 490 -26.41 0.81 -7.50
C PHE A 490 -27.33 1.45 -8.56
N GLY A 491 -26.93 2.58 -9.12
CA GLY A 491 -27.76 3.37 -10.04
C GLY A 491 -27.69 2.88 -11.48
N PRO A 492 -28.74 3.16 -12.28
CA PRO A 492 -28.79 2.74 -13.67
C PRO A 492 -27.79 3.54 -14.50
N SER A 493 -27.29 2.94 -15.59
CA SER A 493 -26.58 3.71 -16.62
C SER A 493 -27.49 4.78 -17.24
N ASP A 494 -26.91 5.82 -17.84
CA ASP A 494 -27.65 6.94 -18.44
C ASP A 494 -28.63 6.48 -19.55
N ASP A 495 -28.30 5.35 -20.18
CA ASP A 495 -29.01 4.68 -21.26
C ASP A 495 -29.77 3.41 -20.79
N ALA A 496 -29.92 3.21 -19.48
CA ALA A 496 -30.56 2.01 -18.96
C ALA A 496 -32.00 1.87 -19.46
N THR A 497 -32.35 0.64 -19.80
CA THR A 497 -33.74 0.25 -20.09
C THR A 497 -34.62 0.38 -18.84
N GLU A 498 -35.93 0.29 -19.01
CA GLU A 498 -36.89 0.26 -17.89
C GLU A 498 -36.58 -0.88 -16.90
N ASP A 499 -36.11 -2.03 -17.40
CA ASP A 499 -35.66 -3.15 -16.57
C ASP A 499 -34.40 -2.80 -15.77
N GLY A 500 -33.41 -2.16 -16.40
CA GLY A 500 -32.19 -1.70 -15.71
C GLY A 500 -32.49 -0.67 -14.63
N LEU A 501 -33.44 0.23 -14.89
CA LEU A 501 -33.93 1.19 -13.91
C LEU A 501 -34.65 0.50 -12.74
N THR A 502 -35.51 -0.49 -13.04
CA THR A 502 -36.23 -1.26 -12.03
C THR A 502 -35.28 -2.03 -11.11
N LEU A 503 -34.27 -2.69 -11.69
CA LEU A 503 -33.22 -3.39 -10.93
C LEU A 503 -32.45 -2.42 -10.03
N SER A 504 -32.07 -1.25 -10.55
CA SER A 504 -31.34 -0.23 -9.78
C SER A 504 -32.16 0.27 -8.58
N ILE A 505 -33.45 0.54 -8.79
CA ILE A 505 -34.37 0.94 -7.72
C ILE A 505 -34.50 -0.17 -6.67
N GLN A 506 -34.59 -1.42 -7.09
CA GLN A 506 -34.65 -2.57 -6.18
C GLN A 506 -33.37 -2.66 -5.33
N GLN A 507 -32.19 -2.54 -5.95
CA GLN A 507 -30.92 -2.57 -5.24
C GLN A 507 -30.78 -1.41 -4.24
N TRP A 508 -31.14 -0.19 -4.62
CA TRP A 508 -31.15 0.94 -3.70
C TRP A 508 -32.17 0.79 -2.56
N THR A 509 -33.30 0.14 -2.82
CA THR A 509 -34.30 -0.15 -1.79
C THR A 509 -33.76 -1.15 -0.78
N ILE A 510 -33.11 -2.22 -1.24
CA ILE A 510 -32.42 -3.20 -0.39
C ILE A 510 -31.34 -2.51 0.45
N TRP A 511 -30.53 -1.62 -0.16
CA TRP A 511 -29.54 -0.83 0.57
C TRP A 511 -30.18 0.00 1.68
N LEU A 512 -31.29 0.70 1.40
CA LEU A 512 -31.98 1.51 2.40
C LEU A 512 -32.56 0.68 3.55
N GLU A 513 -33.14 -0.49 3.25
CA GLU A 513 -33.62 -1.43 4.26
C GLU A 513 -32.49 -1.91 5.17
N ARG A 514 -31.34 -2.26 4.58
CA ARG A 514 -30.11 -2.60 5.33
C ARG A 514 -29.66 -1.47 6.25
N GLN A 515 -29.66 -0.22 5.79
CA GLN A 515 -29.29 0.94 6.64
C GLN A 515 -30.25 1.09 7.84
N LYS A 516 -31.55 0.90 7.63
CA LYS A 516 -32.55 0.94 8.72
C LYS A 516 -32.31 -0.18 9.74
N LEU A 517 -32.02 -1.39 9.27
CA LEU A 517 -31.71 -2.54 10.14
C LEU A 517 -30.45 -2.30 10.95
N LEU A 518 -29.36 -1.82 10.32
CA LEU A 518 -28.13 -1.43 11.01
C LEU A 518 -28.40 -0.41 12.12
N ALA A 519 -29.15 0.65 11.83
CA ALA A 519 -29.51 1.68 12.82
C ALA A 519 -30.33 1.09 13.98
N SER A 520 -31.26 0.19 13.68
CA SER A 520 -32.11 -0.46 14.71
C SER A 520 -31.31 -1.40 15.62
N LEU A 521 -30.33 -2.13 15.09
CA LEU A 521 -29.50 -3.08 15.83
C LEU A 521 -28.33 -2.41 16.55
N ALA A 522 -27.88 -1.23 16.10
CA ALA A 522 -26.79 -0.49 16.72
C ALA A 522 -27.02 -0.20 18.22
N GLY A 523 -28.27 -0.04 18.66
CA GLY A 523 -28.62 0.16 20.07
C GLY A 523 -28.87 -1.12 20.89
N LYS A 524 -28.89 -2.30 20.25
CA LYS A 524 -29.29 -3.57 20.88
C LYS A 524 -28.17 -4.21 21.69
N ARG A 525 -28.55 -5.06 22.66
CA ARG A 525 -27.62 -5.83 23.48
C ARG A 525 -26.97 -6.98 22.68
N PRO A 526 -25.82 -7.52 23.11
CA PRO A 526 -25.15 -8.61 22.41
C PRO A 526 -26.01 -9.87 22.19
N ASP A 527 -26.83 -10.25 23.17
CA ASP A 527 -27.74 -11.40 23.08
C ASP A 527 -28.86 -11.20 22.04
N GLU A 528 -29.41 -9.98 21.96
CA GLU A 528 -30.40 -9.62 20.92
C GLU A 528 -29.76 -9.61 19.53
N ILE A 529 -28.51 -9.16 19.40
CA ILE A 529 -27.77 -9.18 18.13
C ILE A 529 -27.45 -10.62 17.70
N ALA A 530 -27.00 -11.47 18.63
CA ALA A 530 -26.79 -12.89 18.37
C ALA A 530 -28.07 -13.58 17.89
N ALA A 531 -29.20 -13.34 18.57
CA ALA A 531 -30.49 -13.89 18.14
C ALA A 531 -30.90 -13.43 16.72
N ALA A 532 -30.60 -12.18 16.36
CA ALA A 532 -30.87 -11.64 15.02
C ALA A 532 -30.01 -12.30 13.92
N MET A 533 -28.85 -12.87 14.24
CA MET A 533 -28.06 -13.67 13.28
C MET A 533 -28.76 -14.96 12.88
N SER A 534 -29.72 -15.45 13.67
CA SER A 534 -30.54 -16.62 13.32
C SER A 534 -31.88 -16.24 12.65
N SER A 535 -32.08 -14.97 12.28
CA SER A 535 -33.32 -14.53 11.62
C SER A 535 -33.55 -15.24 10.29
N SER A 536 -34.82 -15.52 9.96
CA SER A 536 -35.18 -16.03 8.62
C SER A 536 -34.92 -15.01 7.50
N HIS A 537 -34.81 -13.72 7.84
CA HIS A 537 -34.63 -12.64 6.87
C HIS A 537 -33.14 -12.37 6.62
N PRO A 538 -32.63 -12.54 5.37
CA PRO A 538 -31.21 -12.38 5.08
C PRO A 538 -30.65 -10.99 5.41
N HIS A 539 -31.40 -9.92 5.17
CA HIS A 539 -30.95 -8.56 5.48
C HIS A 539 -30.79 -8.30 6.98
N GLU A 540 -31.60 -8.94 7.82
CA GLU A 540 -31.49 -8.83 9.28
C GLU A 540 -30.27 -9.59 9.79
N ARG A 541 -30.02 -10.81 9.28
CA ARG A 541 -28.79 -11.57 9.57
C ARG A 541 -27.54 -10.80 9.16
N TRP A 542 -27.53 -10.27 7.93
CA TRP A 542 -26.43 -9.44 7.42
C TRP A 542 -26.16 -8.23 8.33
N ALA A 543 -27.22 -7.51 8.73
CA ALA A 543 -27.10 -6.36 9.60
C ALA A 543 -26.61 -6.77 11.01
N ALA A 544 -27.08 -7.90 11.54
CA ALA A 544 -26.64 -8.44 12.82
C ALA A 544 -25.16 -8.78 12.84
N VAL A 545 -24.66 -9.51 11.83
CA VAL A 545 -23.23 -9.84 11.69
C VAL A 545 -22.39 -8.57 11.54
N THR A 546 -22.84 -7.63 10.70
CA THR A 546 -22.14 -6.36 10.48
C THR A 546 -22.04 -5.52 11.77
N VAL A 547 -23.15 -5.38 12.51
CA VAL A 547 -23.16 -4.65 13.80
C VAL A 547 -22.30 -5.36 14.84
N ALA A 548 -22.35 -6.69 14.91
CA ALA A 548 -21.52 -7.47 15.82
C ALA A 548 -20.02 -7.31 15.53
N LEU A 549 -19.63 -7.33 14.25
CA LEU A 549 -18.28 -7.03 13.79
C LEU A 549 -17.83 -5.60 14.16
N GLN A 550 -18.68 -4.60 13.91
CA GLN A 550 -18.41 -3.19 14.24
C GLN A 550 -18.24 -2.98 15.75
N LYS A 551 -19.09 -3.61 16.56
CA LYS A 551 -19.03 -3.60 18.03
C LYS A 551 -17.94 -4.50 18.61
N ARG A 552 -17.28 -5.32 17.78
CA ARG A 552 -16.28 -6.31 18.20
C ARG A 552 -16.81 -7.28 19.25
N LEU A 553 -18.02 -7.79 19.03
CA LEU A 553 -18.63 -8.76 19.94
C LEU A 553 -17.92 -10.11 19.82
N ASP A 554 -17.67 -10.74 20.97
CA ASP A 554 -17.05 -12.07 21.08
C ASP A 554 -18.12 -13.16 20.94
N LEU A 555 -18.59 -13.36 19.70
CA LEU A 555 -19.65 -14.30 19.32
C LEU A 555 -19.12 -15.35 18.32
N PRO A 556 -18.05 -16.11 18.65
CA PRO A 556 -17.38 -16.96 17.68
C PRO A 556 -18.26 -18.15 17.24
N ASP A 557 -19.07 -18.72 18.13
CA ASP A 557 -19.97 -19.82 17.78
C ASP A 557 -20.99 -19.34 16.72
N GLU A 558 -21.59 -18.16 16.92
CA GLU A 558 -22.53 -17.56 15.97
C GLU A 558 -21.86 -17.22 14.63
N TYR A 559 -20.67 -16.60 14.63
CA TYR A 559 -19.99 -16.30 13.37
C TYR A 559 -19.62 -17.56 12.57
N ILE A 560 -19.26 -18.65 13.26
CA ILE A 560 -18.98 -19.94 12.60
C ILE A 560 -20.23 -20.49 11.93
N GLU A 561 -21.39 -20.41 12.60
CA GLU A 561 -22.68 -20.79 12.01
C GLU A 561 -22.97 -19.96 10.74
N GLN A 562 -22.71 -18.65 10.77
CA GLN A 562 -22.94 -17.76 9.63
C GLN A 562 -21.99 -18.01 8.44
N LEU A 563 -20.91 -18.78 8.59
CA LEU A 563 -20.11 -19.24 7.45
C LEU A 563 -20.87 -20.24 6.55
N ALA A 564 -21.94 -20.85 7.05
CA ALA A 564 -22.83 -21.71 6.27
C ALA A 564 -24.01 -20.94 5.65
N ASP A 565 -24.10 -19.61 5.83
CA ASP A 565 -25.21 -18.82 5.30
C ASP A 565 -25.29 -18.93 3.76
N PRO A 566 -26.49 -19.08 3.16
CA PRO A 566 -26.62 -19.09 1.69
C PRO A 566 -26.12 -17.81 1.02
N GLU A 567 -26.22 -16.65 1.68
CA GLU A 567 -25.78 -15.36 1.14
C GLU A 567 -24.26 -15.15 1.29
N PRO A 568 -23.51 -15.00 0.18
CA PRO A 568 -22.06 -14.83 0.22
C PRO A 568 -21.59 -13.64 1.06
N GLU A 569 -22.34 -12.53 1.05
CA GLU A 569 -22.00 -11.34 1.80
C GLU A 569 -22.02 -11.58 3.32
N ILE A 570 -22.97 -12.40 3.81
CA ILE A 570 -23.07 -12.74 5.24
C ILE A 570 -21.88 -13.61 5.64
N ARG A 571 -21.54 -14.61 4.83
CA ARG A 571 -20.35 -15.45 5.03
C ARG A 571 -19.08 -14.61 5.11
N GLN A 572 -18.92 -13.64 4.21
CA GLN A 572 -17.74 -12.79 4.15
C GLN A 572 -17.64 -11.87 5.39
N GLN A 573 -18.74 -11.29 5.85
CA GLN A 573 -18.75 -10.50 7.09
C GLN A 573 -18.43 -11.37 8.32
N ALA A 574 -18.97 -12.58 8.39
CA ALA A 574 -18.71 -13.53 9.47
C ALA A 574 -17.23 -13.98 9.50
N ARG A 575 -16.65 -14.28 8.33
CA ARG A 575 -15.21 -14.53 8.18
C ARG A 575 -14.38 -13.35 8.68
N GLN A 576 -14.69 -12.12 8.28
CA GLN A 576 -13.96 -10.93 8.74
C GLN A 576 -14.02 -10.77 10.27
N ALA A 577 -15.17 -11.10 10.89
CA ALA A 577 -15.30 -11.11 12.34
C ALA A 577 -14.43 -12.17 13.00
N LEU A 578 -14.41 -13.39 12.46
CA LEU A 578 -13.57 -14.49 12.95
C LEU A 578 -12.07 -14.19 12.81
N VAL A 579 -11.64 -13.70 11.65
CA VAL A 579 -10.24 -13.28 11.42
C VAL A 579 -9.82 -12.22 12.43
N ARG A 580 -10.70 -11.26 12.71
CA ARG A 580 -10.44 -10.23 13.72
C ARG A 580 -10.32 -10.82 15.13
N LEU A 581 -11.22 -11.74 15.51
CA LEU A 581 -11.17 -12.41 16.81
C LEU A 581 -9.94 -13.31 16.96
N ALA A 582 -9.45 -13.89 15.86
CA ALA A 582 -8.26 -14.72 15.83
C ALA A 582 -6.94 -13.94 15.76
N GLY A 583 -6.98 -12.60 15.81
CA GLY A 583 -5.77 -11.78 15.76
C GLY A 583 -5.11 -11.72 14.37
N GLY A 584 -5.87 -12.00 13.31
CA GLY A 584 -5.42 -11.93 11.91
C GLY A 584 -5.25 -13.29 11.22
N ASP A 585 -5.33 -14.40 11.96
CA ASP A 585 -5.35 -15.72 11.36
C ASP A 585 -6.65 -15.95 10.60
N ASP A 586 -6.54 -16.50 9.39
CA ASP A 586 -7.68 -16.71 8.49
C ASP A 586 -7.78 -18.17 8.07
N PHE A 587 -8.82 -18.83 8.57
CA PHE A 587 -9.20 -20.19 8.20
C PHE A 587 -10.45 -20.23 7.31
N GLY A 588 -10.91 -19.06 6.85
CA GLY A 588 -12.15 -18.91 6.11
C GLY A 588 -12.07 -19.32 4.64
N PRO A 589 -13.23 -19.58 4.02
CA PRO A 589 -13.32 -19.92 2.61
C PRO A 589 -13.01 -18.71 1.73
N SER A 590 -12.54 -18.95 0.50
CA SER A 590 -12.53 -17.93 -0.54
C SER A 590 -13.96 -17.55 -0.95
N ASN A 591 -14.14 -16.38 -1.59
CA ASN A 591 -15.47 -15.90 -1.99
C ASN A 591 -16.20 -16.85 -2.96
N ASP A 592 -15.44 -17.67 -3.68
CA ASP A 592 -15.87 -18.67 -4.67
C ASP A 592 -15.79 -20.12 -4.14
N ALA A 593 -15.60 -20.31 -2.83
CA ALA A 593 -15.47 -21.65 -2.27
C ALA A 593 -16.69 -22.53 -2.55
N THR A 594 -16.41 -23.77 -2.94
CA THR A 594 -17.43 -24.82 -3.07
C THR A 594 -18.01 -25.18 -1.71
N GLU A 595 -19.13 -25.91 -1.69
CA GLU A 595 -19.75 -26.41 -0.46
C GLU A 595 -18.75 -27.20 0.42
N ASP A 596 -17.88 -28.00 -0.20
CA ASP A 596 -16.84 -28.74 0.51
C ASP A 596 -15.75 -27.81 1.08
N GLY A 597 -15.40 -26.75 0.34
CA GLY A 597 -14.49 -25.70 0.83
C GLY A 597 -15.07 -24.95 2.04
N LEU A 598 -16.39 -24.69 2.05
CA LEU A 598 -17.10 -24.13 3.19
C LEU A 598 -17.05 -25.08 4.40
N LYS A 599 -17.34 -26.37 4.22
CA LYS A 599 -17.28 -27.38 5.29
C LYS A 599 -15.89 -27.48 5.93
N VAL A 600 -14.83 -27.51 5.12
CA VAL A 600 -13.44 -27.55 5.60
C VAL A 600 -13.11 -26.28 6.40
N SER A 601 -13.55 -25.11 5.93
CA SER A 601 -13.31 -23.84 6.61
C SER A 601 -14.04 -23.78 7.97
N ILE A 602 -15.30 -24.21 8.00
CA ILE A 602 -16.10 -24.32 9.23
C ILE A 602 -15.39 -25.25 10.23
N GLN A 603 -14.95 -26.44 9.78
CA GLN A 603 -14.22 -27.39 10.65
C GLN A 603 -12.95 -26.77 11.24
N LYS A 604 -12.16 -26.04 10.46
CA LYS A 604 -10.95 -25.36 10.95
C LYS A 604 -11.29 -24.28 11.98
N TRP A 605 -12.34 -23.49 11.76
CA TRP A 605 -12.78 -22.48 12.71
C TRP A 605 -13.33 -23.10 14.00
N THR A 606 -14.08 -24.20 13.92
CA THR A 606 -14.54 -24.95 15.09
C THR A 606 -13.35 -25.46 15.90
N HIS A 607 -12.36 -26.07 15.24
CA HIS A 607 -11.12 -26.53 15.87
C HIS A 607 -10.35 -25.39 16.57
N TRP A 608 -10.25 -24.22 15.91
CA TRP A 608 -9.68 -23.01 16.51
C TRP A 608 -10.44 -22.58 17.76
N LEU A 609 -11.77 -22.61 17.73
CA LEU A 609 -12.59 -22.20 18.87
C LEU A 609 -12.47 -23.17 20.05
N GLU A 610 -12.41 -24.47 19.79
CA GLU A 610 -12.15 -25.49 20.82
C GLU A 610 -10.79 -25.27 21.49
N ARG A 611 -9.74 -25.02 20.70
CA ARG A 611 -8.41 -24.64 21.21
C ARG A 611 -8.44 -23.38 22.05
N ARG A 612 -9.18 -22.35 21.61
CA ARG A 612 -9.36 -21.10 22.38
C ARG A 612 -10.07 -21.35 23.72
N LYS A 613 -11.13 -22.18 23.74
CA LYS A 613 -11.84 -22.60 24.96
C LYS A 613 -10.90 -23.37 25.91
N LEU A 614 -10.03 -24.24 25.38
CA LEU A 614 -9.01 -24.94 26.16
C LEU A 614 -7.99 -23.97 26.78
N LEU A 615 -7.44 -23.01 26.02
CA LEU A 615 -6.53 -21.99 26.55
C LEU A 615 -7.17 -21.22 27.72
N GLN A 616 -8.44 -20.83 27.59
CA GLN A 616 -9.17 -20.17 28.66
C GLN A 616 -9.36 -21.06 29.88
N SER A 617 -9.64 -22.35 29.69
CA SER A 617 -9.82 -23.30 30.79
C SER A 617 -8.54 -23.55 31.60
N PHE A 618 -7.37 -23.44 30.96
CA PHE A 618 -6.06 -23.56 31.60
C PHE A 618 -5.53 -22.23 32.15
N ALA A 619 -6.09 -21.09 31.74
CA ALA A 619 -5.67 -19.79 32.23
C ALA A 619 -5.88 -19.69 33.75
N GLY A 620 -4.81 -19.36 34.49
CA GLY A 620 -4.82 -19.25 35.95
C GLY A 620 -4.76 -20.59 36.70
N LYS A 621 -4.65 -21.73 36.02
CA LYS A 621 -4.40 -23.03 36.67
C LYS A 621 -3.00 -23.08 37.29
N PRO A 622 -2.82 -23.82 38.40
CA PRO A 622 -1.51 -23.95 39.03
C PRO A 622 -0.53 -24.71 38.11
N PRO A 623 0.79 -24.46 38.21
CA PRO A 623 1.78 -25.08 37.33
C PRO A 623 1.73 -26.61 37.27
N ALA A 624 1.40 -27.27 38.39
CA ALA A 624 1.27 -28.73 38.43
C ALA A 624 0.10 -29.27 37.58
N GLU A 625 -1.04 -28.57 37.54
CA GLU A 625 -2.17 -28.95 36.67
C GLU A 625 -1.82 -28.72 35.19
N VAL A 626 -1.12 -27.62 34.88
CA VAL A 626 -0.67 -27.32 33.51
C VAL A 626 0.36 -28.35 33.04
N ALA A 627 1.33 -28.72 33.89
CA ALA A 627 2.30 -29.77 33.61
C ALA A 627 1.65 -31.14 33.39
N ALA A 628 0.65 -31.50 34.20
CA ALA A 628 -0.12 -32.74 34.01
C ALA A 628 -0.85 -32.75 32.65
N ALA A 629 -1.44 -31.62 32.24
CA ALA A 629 -2.12 -31.50 30.96
C ALA A 629 -1.18 -31.57 29.74
N MET A 630 0.09 -31.21 29.86
CA MET A 630 1.09 -31.45 28.81
C MET A 630 1.30 -32.94 28.51
N ASN A 631 0.87 -33.83 29.40
CA ASN A 631 0.91 -35.28 29.23
C ASN A 631 -0.43 -35.89 28.82
N SER A 632 -1.44 -35.06 28.49
CA SER A 632 -2.73 -35.54 28.01
C SER A 632 -2.59 -36.38 26.73
N SER A 633 -3.44 -37.40 26.58
CA SER A 633 -3.55 -38.15 25.32
C SER A 633 -4.12 -37.27 24.20
N HIS A 634 -4.87 -36.22 24.52
CA HIS A 634 -5.45 -35.30 23.55
C HIS A 634 -4.44 -34.24 23.09
N PRO A 635 -4.15 -34.12 21.79
CA PRO A 635 -3.17 -33.17 21.28
C PRO A 635 -3.52 -31.71 21.57
N ASP A 636 -4.81 -31.32 21.52
CA ASP A 636 -5.20 -29.93 21.76
C ASP A 636 -5.08 -29.51 23.22
N GLU A 637 -5.29 -30.43 24.16
CA GLU A 637 -5.02 -30.18 25.59
C GLU A 637 -3.53 -29.98 25.84
N ARG A 638 -2.67 -30.83 25.25
CA ARG A 638 -1.21 -30.66 25.31
C ARG A 638 -0.77 -29.34 24.71
N TRP A 639 -1.29 -28.99 23.52
CA TRP A 639 -1.01 -27.74 22.85
C TRP A 639 -1.42 -26.54 23.72
N ALA A 640 -2.63 -26.56 24.30
CA ALA A 640 -3.13 -25.49 25.14
C ALA A 640 -2.29 -25.35 26.42
N ALA A 641 -1.92 -26.46 27.05
CA ALA A 641 -1.07 -26.48 28.24
C ALA A 641 0.32 -25.87 27.96
N VAL A 642 0.97 -26.24 26.85
CA VAL A 642 2.27 -25.66 26.44
C VAL A 642 2.16 -24.16 26.19
N ASN A 643 1.13 -23.72 25.48
CA ASN A 643 0.93 -22.29 25.19
C ASN A 643 0.65 -21.48 26.47
N VAL A 644 -0.20 -21.99 27.36
CA VAL A 644 -0.49 -21.30 28.64
C VAL A 644 0.76 -21.23 29.51
N ALA A 645 1.53 -22.31 29.59
CA ALA A 645 2.78 -22.33 30.34
C ALA A 645 3.80 -21.32 29.77
N LEU A 646 3.93 -21.24 28.45
CA LEU A 646 4.76 -20.25 27.74
C LEU A 646 4.29 -18.82 28.03
N GLN A 647 2.98 -18.55 27.95
CA GLN A 647 2.40 -17.22 28.17
C GLN A 647 2.60 -16.75 29.61
N GLN A 648 2.37 -17.63 30.58
CA GLN A 648 2.56 -17.36 32.01
C GLN A 648 4.04 -17.38 32.43
N GLY A 649 4.95 -17.84 31.56
CA GLY A 649 6.38 -17.91 31.86
C GLY A 649 6.72 -18.94 32.93
N LEU A 650 6.02 -20.09 32.93
CA LEU A 650 6.26 -21.15 33.90
C LEU A 650 7.62 -21.82 33.66
N ASP A 651 8.41 -22.00 34.72
CA ASP A 651 9.70 -22.70 34.70
C ASP A 651 9.48 -24.22 34.74
N LEU A 652 9.04 -24.76 33.60
CA LEU A 652 8.74 -26.19 33.37
C LEU A 652 9.70 -26.79 32.31
N PRO A 653 11.04 -26.69 32.50
CA PRO A 653 11.99 -27.09 31.48
C PRO A 653 11.92 -28.58 31.13
N ASP A 654 11.60 -29.44 32.10
CA ASP A 654 11.54 -30.89 31.91
C ASP A 654 10.38 -31.25 30.98
N GLU A 655 9.21 -30.67 31.24
CA GLU A 655 8.00 -30.86 30.44
C GLU A 655 8.17 -30.30 29.02
N TYR A 656 8.77 -29.10 28.87
CA TYR A 656 9.02 -28.55 27.54
C TYR A 656 10.03 -29.39 26.74
N ILE A 657 11.08 -29.93 27.38
CA ILE A 657 12.07 -30.80 26.73
C ILE A 657 11.38 -32.06 26.21
N GLU A 658 10.51 -32.68 27.01
CA GLU A 658 9.73 -33.85 26.55
C GLU A 658 8.82 -33.50 25.37
N ARG A 659 8.21 -32.31 25.36
CA ARG A 659 7.36 -31.86 24.25
C ARG A 659 8.10 -31.55 22.95
N LEU A 660 9.43 -31.49 22.94
CA LEU A 660 10.19 -31.44 21.69
C LEU A 660 10.08 -32.74 20.87
N ALA A 661 9.69 -33.85 21.49
CA ALA A 661 9.41 -35.13 20.83
C ALA A 661 7.92 -35.35 20.52
N ASP A 662 7.05 -34.37 20.76
CA ASP A 662 5.61 -34.52 20.53
C ASP A 662 5.33 -34.81 19.04
N PRO A 663 4.41 -35.73 18.68
CA PRO A 663 4.08 -35.98 17.27
C PRO A 663 3.57 -34.73 16.55
N GLU A 664 2.92 -33.81 17.26
CA GLU A 664 2.37 -32.59 16.66
C GLU A 664 3.44 -31.49 16.48
N PRO A 665 3.68 -31.01 15.24
CA PRO A 665 4.72 -30.02 14.96
C PRO A 665 4.53 -28.70 15.69
N GLU A 666 3.28 -28.26 15.86
CA GLU A 666 2.96 -27.01 16.55
C GLU A 666 3.34 -27.08 18.04
N ILE A 667 3.12 -28.22 18.69
CA ILE A 667 3.48 -28.43 20.10
C ILE A 667 5.00 -28.38 20.26
N ARG A 668 5.75 -29.04 19.36
CA ARG A 668 7.23 -28.97 19.33
C ARG A 668 7.73 -27.53 19.18
N GLN A 669 7.12 -26.76 18.28
CA GLN A 669 7.50 -25.37 18.05
C GLN A 669 7.25 -24.50 19.27
N GLN A 670 6.10 -24.63 19.92
CA GLN A 670 5.75 -23.85 21.11
C GLN A 670 6.62 -24.22 22.31
N ALA A 671 6.91 -25.52 22.51
CA ALA A 671 7.81 -25.99 23.54
C ALA A 671 9.24 -25.44 23.34
N ARG A 672 9.74 -25.42 22.10
CA ARG A 672 11.01 -24.77 21.76
C ARG A 672 10.99 -23.28 22.10
N GLN A 673 9.94 -22.55 21.73
CA GLN A 673 9.84 -21.12 22.06
C GLN A 673 9.87 -20.87 23.57
N ALA A 674 9.23 -21.72 24.36
CA ALA A 674 9.27 -21.67 25.81
C ALA A 674 10.69 -21.89 26.36
N LEU A 675 11.40 -22.88 25.84
CA LEU A 675 12.79 -23.16 26.21
C LEU A 675 13.72 -22.00 25.84
N VAL A 676 13.62 -21.45 24.64
CA VAL A 676 14.40 -20.26 24.21
C VAL A 676 14.16 -19.09 25.15
N ARG A 677 12.89 -18.85 25.52
CA ARG A 677 12.54 -17.79 26.47
C ARG A 677 13.14 -18.05 27.85
N LEU A 678 13.08 -19.27 28.36
CA LEU A 678 13.68 -19.67 29.64
C LEU A 678 15.21 -19.58 29.63
N ALA A 679 15.84 -19.75 28.47
CA ALA A 679 17.28 -19.58 28.28
C ALA A 679 17.74 -18.14 28.07
N GLY A 680 16.82 -17.17 28.09
CA GLY A 680 17.17 -15.77 27.87
C GLY A 680 17.47 -15.44 26.41
N GLY A 681 16.93 -16.20 25.46
CA GLY A 681 17.06 -15.99 24.02
C GLY A 681 18.04 -16.93 23.31
N ASP A 682 18.81 -17.74 24.04
CA ASP A 682 19.67 -18.75 23.44
C ASP A 682 18.83 -19.88 22.85
N ASP A 683 19.05 -20.17 21.57
CA ASP A 683 18.32 -21.21 20.83
C ASP A 683 19.26 -22.35 20.42
N PHE A 684 19.17 -23.47 21.13
CA PHE A 684 20.06 -24.62 20.95
C PHE A 684 19.58 -25.58 19.86
N SER A 685 19.29 -25.08 18.65
CA SER A 685 18.47 -25.80 17.66
C SER A 685 19.20 -26.46 16.47
N PRO A 686 19.55 -27.74 16.59
CA PRO A 686 19.66 -28.68 15.46
C PRO A 686 18.31 -29.43 15.23
N ALA A 687 18.35 -30.54 14.46
CA ALA A 687 17.22 -31.45 14.26
C ALA A 687 16.56 -31.90 15.59
N PRO A 688 15.27 -32.33 15.61
CA PRO A 688 14.51 -32.54 16.84
C PRO A 688 15.23 -33.35 17.93
N ASP A 689 15.88 -34.46 17.56
CA ASP A 689 16.56 -35.35 18.52
C ASP A 689 17.81 -34.71 19.13
N ALA A 690 18.58 -33.99 18.31
CA ALA A 690 19.78 -33.29 18.78
C ALA A 690 19.41 -32.06 19.63
N ALA A 691 18.27 -31.41 19.36
CA ALA A 691 17.77 -30.30 20.17
C ALA A 691 17.44 -30.76 21.59
N ILE A 692 16.82 -31.94 21.75
CA ILE A 692 16.53 -32.52 23.07
C ILE A 692 17.81 -32.67 23.91
N ILE A 693 18.90 -33.17 23.31
CA ILE A 693 20.18 -33.35 23.99
C ILE A 693 20.77 -32.01 24.44
N GLU A 694 20.81 -31.01 23.56
CA GLU A 694 21.34 -29.69 23.90
C GLU A 694 20.50 -28.96 24.97
N TRP A 695 19.18 -29.10 24.92
CA TRP A 695 18.31 -28.54 25.96
C TRP A 695 18.48 -29.25 27.31
N LYS A 696 18.72 -30.57 27.32
CA LYS A 696 19.13 -31.31 28.53
C LYS A 696 20.47 -30.81 29.06
N ARG A 697 21.48 -30.57 28.20
CA ARG A 697 22.77 -29.97 28.59
C ARG A 697 22.58 -28.63 29.28
N TRP A 698 21.80 -27.75 28.66
CA TRP A 698 21.50 -26.43 29.20
C TRP A 698 20.82 -26.52 30.56
N ARG A 699 19.82 -27.40 30.72
CA ARG A 699 19.11 -27.63 31.98
C ARG A 699 20.07 -28.01 33.10
N VAL A 700 20.93 -28.99 32.86
CA VAL A 700 21.89 -29.50 33.84
C VAL A 700 22.87 -28.39 34.26
N VAL A 701 23.39 -27.62 33.31
CA VAL A 701 24.27 -26.48 33.60
C VAL A 701 23.54 -25.36 34.37
N LYS A 702 22.24 -25.15 34.14
CA LYS A 702 21.42 -24.16 34.88
C LYS A 702 21.17 -24.61 36.32
N LYS A 703 20.88 -25.90 36.55
CA LYS A 703 20.57 -26.46 37.88
C LYS A 703 21.78 -26.48 38.84
N ILE A 704 23.01 -26.35 38.34
CA ILE A 704 24.21 -26.41 39.18
C ILE A 704 25.06 -25.12 39.09
N PRO A 705 24.58 -23.99 39.66
CA PRO A 705 25.32 -22.72 39.67
C PRO A 705 26.70 -22.80 40.33
N GLY A 706 26.84 -23.69 41.33
CA GLY A 706 28.08 -23.88 42.08
C GLY A 706 29.24 -24.36 41.21
N LEU A 707 28.98 -25.23 40.23
CA LEU A 707 30.05 -25.84 39.43
C LEU A 707 30.77 -24.85 38.50
N ARG A 708 30.12 -23.74 38.11
CA ARG A 708 30.82 -22.66 37.37
C ARG A 708 31.97 -22.06 38.18
N ARG A 709 31.84 -22.03 39.50
CA ARG A 709 32.87 -21.54 40.44
C ARG A 709 33.67 -22.65 41.12
N ALA A 710 33.31 -23.91 40.87
CA ALA A 710 34.01 -25.05 41.44
C ALA A 710 35.49 -25.02 41.07
N SER A 711 36.30 -25.36 42.07
CA SER A 711 37.71 -25.66 41.97
C SER A 711 37.93 -26.91 41.11
N THR A 712 39.17 -27.11 40.68
CA THR A 712 39.55 -28.30 39.92
C THR A 712 39.22 -29.59 40.69
N ASP A 713 39.47 -29.63 42.01
CA ASP A 713 39.22 -30.82 42.83
C ASP A 713 37.72 -31.13 42.98
N GLU A 714 36.88 -30.10 43.10
CA GLU A 714 35.41 -30.26 43.12
C GLU A 714 34.88 -30.75 41.77
N LEU A 715 35.50 -30.35 40.65
CA LEU A 715 35.14 -30.85 39.32
C LEU A 715 35.58 -32.31 39.13
N VAL A 716 36.76 -32.69 39.62
CA VAL A 716 37.21 -34.09 39.63
C VAL A 716 36.24 -34.95 40.46
N ALA A 717 35.90 -34.52 41.68
CA ALA A 717 34.91 -35.22 42.51
C ALA A 717 33.54 -35.29 41.83
N GLY A 718 33.12 -34.24 41.11
CA GLY A 718 31.89 -34.21 40.34
C GLY A 718 31.89 -35.21 39.18
N MET A 719 32.99 -35.34 38.44
CA MET A 719 33.15 -36.34 37.37
C MET A 719 33.13 -37.78 37.90
N SER A 720 33.43 -38.01 39.18
CA SER A 720 33.33 -39.33 39.81
C SER A 720 32.03 -39.55 40.61
N ALA A 721 31.07 -38.62 40.55
CA ALA A 721 29.82 -38.73 41.29
C ALA A 721 28.97 -39.94 40.82
N THR A 722 28.17 -40.52 41.71
CA THR A 722 27.22 -41.59 41.31
C THR A 722 26.07 -41.07 40.44
N ASP A 723 25.75 -39.79 40.62
CA ASP A 723 24.73 -39.06 39.87
C ASP A 723 25.25 -38.69 38.47
N ASP A 724 24.55 -39.14 37.44
CA ASP A 724 24.89 -38.90 36.03
C ASP A 724 24.81 -37.41 35.66
N GLU A 725 23.80 -36.67 36.15
CA GLU A 725 23.70 -35.22 35.91
C GLU A 725 24.90 -34.46 36.47
N GLN A 726 25.35 -34.80 37.68
CA GLN A 726 26.52 -34.19 38.30
C GLN A 726 27.82 -34.52 37.54
N ARG A 727 28.00 -35.78 37.11
CA ARG A 727 29.14 -36.19 36.27
C ARG A 727 29.16 -35.42 34.96
N TRP A 728 28.02 -35.36 34.29
CA TRP A 728 27.90 -34.66 33.02
C TRP A 728 28.17 -33.16 33.16
N ALA A 729 27.60 -32.52 34.19
CA ALA A 729 27.81 -31.11 34.47
C ALA A 729 29.28 -30.77 34.72
N ALA A 730 29.95 -31.59 35.54
CA ALA A 730 31.38 -31.43 35.80
C ALA A 730 32.19 -31.55 34.50
N THR A 731 31.88 -32.54 33.67
CA THR A 731 32.52 -32.77 32.36
C THR A 731 32.34 -31.57 31.41
N ILE A 732 31.12 -31.03 31.29
CA ILE A 732 30.84 -29.82 30.48
C ILE A 732 31.66 -28.62 30.97
N ILE A 733 31.78 -28.44 32.29
CA ILE A 733 32.54 -27.32 32.86
C ILE A 733 34.03 -27.49 32.58
N VAL A 734 34.56 -28.71 32.71
CA VAL A 734 35.95 -29.07 32.38
C VAL A 734 36.25 -28.78 30.91
N HIS A 735 35.37 -29.22 30.01
CA HIS A 735 35.43 -28.92 28.58
C HIS A 735 35.45 -27.41 28.33
N ARG A 736 34.44 -26.67 28.80
CA ARG A 736 34.32 -25.22 28.55
C ARG A 736 35.49 -24.40 29.12
N LYS A 737 36.02 -24.78 30.28
CA LYS A 737 37.17 -24.12 30.92
C LYS A 737 38.52 -24.58 30.35
N LYS A 738 38.55 -25.58 29.46
CA LYS A 738 39.77 -26.17 28.89
C LYS A 738 40.73 -26.67 29.98
N LEU A 739 40.18 -27.29 31.03
CA LEU A 739 41.02 -27.76 32.13
C LEU A 739 41.79 -29.01 31.70
N PRO A 740 43.08 -29.14 32.05
CA PRO A 740 43.94 -30.24 31.63
C PRO A 740 43.70 -31.51 32.50
N LEU A 741 42.46 -31.98 32.58
CA LEU A 741 42.03 -33.16 33.33
C LEU A 741 41.89 -34.37 32.41
N ALA A 742 42.90 -34.63 31.58
CA ALA A 742 42.80 -35.65 30.55
C ALA A 742 42.64 -37.06 31.15
N THR A 743 43.27 -37.35 32.29
CA THR A 743 43.15 -38.66 32.95
C THR A 743 41.70 -38.95 33.35
N GLU A 744 41.05 -38.00 34.01
CA GLU A 744 39.66 -38.12 34.44
C GLU A 744 38.70 -38.16 33.25
N LEU A 745 38.95 -37.35 32.21
CA LEU A 745 38.16 -37.38 30.98
C LEU A 745 38.30 -38.71 30.22
N ILE A 746 39.47 -39.35 30.25
CA ILE A 746 39.68 -40.67 29.63
C ILE A 746 38.87 -41.75 30.35
N GLU A 747 38.81 -41.73 31.68
CA GLU A 747 37.98 -42.66 32.45
C GLU A 747 36.50 -42.53 32.08
N LEU A 748 36.03 -41.29 31.85
CA LEU A 748 34.66 -41.01 31.41
C LEU A 748 34.35 -41.45 29.98
N LEU A 749 35.34 -41.80 29.15
CA LEU A 749 35.07 -42.44 27.86
C LEU A 749 34.41 -43.82 28.03
N MET A 750 34.47 -44.41 29.22
CA MET A 750 33.82 -45.68 29.56
C MET A 750 32.56 -45.48 30.41
N ASP A 751 32.05 -44.25 30.53
CA ASP A 751 30.80 -44.01 31.25
C ASP A 751 29.62 -44.76 30.61
N ALA A 752 28.69 -45.24 31.44
CA ALA A 752 27.50 -45.93 30.95
C ALA A 752 26.54 -44.98 30.21
N ASP A 753 26.60 -43.68 30.52
CA ASP A 753 25.84 -42.64 29.83
C ASP A 753 26.61 -42.12 28.60
N LEU A 754 26.02 -42.32 27.42
CA LEU A 754 26.60 -41.91 26.13
C LEU A 754 26.82 -40.40 26.04
N LEU A 755 26.02 -39.56 26.71
CA LEU A 755 26.18 -38.11 26.68
C LEU A 755 27.41 -37.66 27.47
N ILE A 756 27.71 -38.35 28.56
CA ILE A 756 28.93 -38.12 29.35
C ILE A 756 30.15 -38.53 28.55
N GLN A 757 30.12 -39.73 27.96
CA GLN A 757 31.18 -40.24 27.08
C GLN A 757 31.48 -39.27 25.93
N GLN A 758 30.45 -38.81 25.21
CA GLN A 758 30.65 -37.91 24.07
C GLN A 758 31.16 -36.52 24.51
N GLU A 759 30.71 -36.00 25.66
CA GLU A 759 31.24 -34.75 26.18
C GLU A 759 32.71 -34.88 26.60
N ALA A 760 33.08 -36.01 27.22
CA ALA A 760 34.46 -36.32 27.57
C ALA A 760 35.36 -36.42 26.33
N ARG A 761 34.89 -37.08 25.27
CA ARG A 761 35.55 -37.10 23.95
C ARG A 761 35.77 -35.69 23.42
N GLN A 762 34.75 -34.84 23.37
CA GLN A 762 34.89 -33.47 22.86
C GLN A 762 35.91 -32.64 23.67
N ALA A 763 35.91 -32.79 25.00
CA ALA A 763 36.90 -32.16 25.86
C ALA A 763 38.33 -32.62 25.54
N LEU A 764 38.54 -33.93 25.31
CA LEU A 764 39.83 -34.50 24.93
C LEU A 764 40.29 -34.03 23.54
N VAL A 765 39.40 -34.05 22.55
CA VAL A 765 39.69 -33.51 21.20
C VAL A 765 40.11 -32.04 21.27
N GLN A 766 39.45 -31.26 22.11
CA GLN A 766 39.81 -29.86 22.32
C GLN A 766 41.19 -29.70 22.98
N LEU A 767 41.52 -30.52 23.98
CA LEU A 767 42.85 -30.57 24.59
C LEU A 767 43.93 -31.00 23.60
N ALA A 768 43.59 -31.90 22.67
CA ALA A 768 44.45 -32.40 21.62
C ALA A 768 44.53 -31.50 20.38
N LYS A 769 43.88 -30.34 20.40
CA LYS A 769 43.85 -29.38 19.29
C LYS A 769 43.30 -29.99 17.99
N GLY A 770 42.30 -30.86 18.11
CA GLY A 770 41.55 -31.41 16.99
C GLY A 770 41.93 -32.84 16.58
N GLU A 771 42.95 -33.45 17.20
CA GLU A 771 43.16 -34.90 17.06
C GLU A 771 42.06 -35.65 17.82
N ASP A 772 41.47 -36.67 17.20
CA ASP A 772 40.35 -37.42 17.77
C ASP A 772 40.61 -38.92 17.73
N PHE A 773 40.71 -39.51 18.92
CA PHE A 773 40.87 -40.94 19.15
C PHE A 773 39.63 -41.53 19.87
N GLY A 774 38.56 -40.75 19.99
CA GLY A 774 37.38 -41.10 20.77
C GLY A 774 36.39 -42.01 20.04
N PRO A 775 35.54 -42.71 20.79
CA PRO A 775 34.56 -43.62 20.22
C PRO A 775 33.43 -42.87 19.50
N GLU A 776 32.91 -43.46 18.42
CA GLU A 776 31.66 -43.01 17.77
C GLU A 776 30.47 -43.05 18.75
N MET A 777 29.39 -42.31 18.48
CA MET A 777 28.25 -42.18 19.43
C MET A 777 27.56 -43.52 19.76
N ASP A 778 27.67 -44.50 18.87
CA ASP A 778 27.08 -45.83 18.96
C ASP A 778 28.16 -46.93 19.15
N ALA A 779 29.37 -46.54 19.53
CA ALA A 779 30.46 -47.49 19.74
C ALA A 779 30.16 -48.46 20.89
N SER A 780 30.55 -49.72 20.70
CA SER A 780 30.48 -50.73 21.76
C SER A 780 31.42 -50.38 22.92
N THR A 781 31.17 -50.98 24.09
CA THR A 781 32.05 -50.86 25.26
C THR A 781 33.50 -51.26 24.94
N GLU A 782 33.71 -52.25 24.07
CA GLU A 782 35.05 -52.66 23.63
C GLU A 782 35.78 -51.54 22.85
N LYS A 783 35.09 -50.88 21.92
CA LYS A 783 35.64 -49.73 21.19
C LYS A 783 35.91 -48.53 22.11
N ALA A 784 35.06 -48.32 23.12
CA ALA A 784 35.27 -47.29 24.12
C ALA A 784 36.55 -47.54 24.94
N VAL A 785 36.83 -48.79 25.31
CA VAL A 785 38.08 -49.20 25.98
C VAL A 785 39.28 -48.97 25.06
N GLU A 786 39.20 -49.39 23.79
CA GLU A 786 40.28 -49.15 22.82
C GLU A 786 40.57 -47.65 22.65
N SER A 787 39.54 -46.82 22.52
CA SER A 787 39.69 -45.36 22.48
C SER A 787 40.32 -44.80 23.76
N ALA A 788 39.94 -45.31 24.94
CA ALA A 788 40.54 -44.89 26.21
C ALA A 788 42.03 -45.25 26.29
N GLU A 789 42.43 -46.42 25.76
CA GLU A 789 43.84 -46.82 25.65
C GLU A 789 44.62 -45.90 24.70
N GLN A 790 44.07 -45.62 23.51
CA GLN A 790 44.68 -44.71 22.53
C GLN A 790 44.85 -43.29 23.09
N TRP A 791 43.82 -42.76 23.77
CA TRP A 791 43.90 -41.47 24.45
C TRP A 791 44.92 -41.47 25.59
N SER A 792 45.02 -42.57 26.35
CA SER A 792 46.03 -42.73 27.41
C SER A 792 47.44 -42.69 26.86
N GLU A 793 47.71 -43.41 25.77
CA GLU A 793 49.00 -43.37 25.08
C GLU A 793 49.34 -41.98 24.56
N TRP A 794 48.37 -41.33 23.90
CA TRP A 794 48.54 -39.97 23.39
C TRP A 794 48.87 -38.99 24.52
N TRP A 795 48.11 -39.05 25.61
CA TRP A 795 48.31 -38.17 26.76
C TRP A 795 49.67 -38.39 27.41
N MET A 796 50.13 -39.64 27.53
CA MET A 796 51.48 -39.97 28.00
C MET A 796 52.56 -39.35 27.11
N ARG A 797 52.44 -39.45 25.79
CA ARG A 797 53.39 -38.84 24.83
C ARG A 797 53.36 -37.30 24.90
N ALA A 798 52.18 -36.70 25.00
CA ALA A 798 52.01 -35.25 25.11
C ALA A 798 52.59 -34.70 26.43
N THR A 799 52.37 -35.42 27.53
CA THR A 799 52.89 -35.13 28.87
C THR A 799 54.42 -35.24 28.88
N GLU A 800 54.99 -36.31 28.33
CA GLU A 800 56.44 -36.50 28.17
C GLU A 800 57.06 -35.37 27.35
N LYS A 801 56.49 -35.03 26.19
CA LYS A 801 56.99 -33.95 25.33
C LYS A 801 57.05 -32.61 26.08
N THR A 802 56.01 -32.30 26.85
CA THR A 802 55.93 -31.07 27.65
C THR A 802 56.96 -31.08 28.78
N ALA A 803 57.06 -32.19 29.51
CA ALA A 803 58.04 -32.38 30.59
C ALA A 803 59.47 -32.27 30.06
N SER A 804 59.77 -32.92 28.94
CA SER A 804 61.06 -32.87 28.24
C SER A 804 61.41 -31.44 27.79
N GLN A 805 60.45 -30.67 27.28
CA GLN A 805 60.69 -29.27 26.92
C GLN A 805 60.99 -28.41 28.15
N LYS A 806 60.24 -28.58 29.24
CA LYS A 806 60.51 -27.88 30.52
C LYS A 806 61.86 -28.28 31.09
N LEU A 807 62.24 -29.56 31.02
CA LEU A 807 63.53 -30.07 31.45
C LEU A 807 64.68 -29.42 30.67
N ARG A 808 64.56 -29.30 29.34
CA ARG A 808 65.55 -28.58 28.52
C ARG A 808 65.70 -27.12 28.97
N GLN A 809 64.59 -26.43 29.24
CA GLN A 809 64.65 -25.06 29.75
C GLN A 809 65.29 -24.98 31.14
N ALA A 810 64.98 -25.93 32.03
CA ALA A 810 65.59 -26.00 33.36
C ALA A 810 67.10 -26.24 33.26
N ARG A 811 67.56 -27.11 32.35
CA ARG A 811 68.98 -27.35 32.08
C ARG A 811 69.71 -26.09 31.64
N VAL A 812 69.14 -25.29 30.74
CA VAL A 812 69.73 -24.01 30.33
C VAL A 812 69.84 -23.02 31.50
N LEU A 813 68.94 -23.10 32.47
CA LEU A 813 68.97 -22.26 33.67
C LEU A 813 69.96 -22.75 34.73
N LEU A 814 70.41 -24.00 34.70
CA LEU A 814 71.33 -24.53 35.73
C LEU A 814 72.61 -23.70 35.82
N ASP A 815 73.17 -23.30 34.69
CA ASP A 815 74.42 -22.52 34.67
C ASP A 815 74.18 -21.02 34.95
N LYS A 816 73.00 -20.51 34.58
CA LYS A 816 72.70 -19.07 34.62
C LYS A 816 71.99 -18.62 35.90
N ASN A 817 71.16 -19.48 36.47
CA ASN A 817 70.34 -19.22 37.66
C ASN A 817 69.92 -20.55 38.34
N PRO A 818 70.79 -21.14 39.17
CA PRO A 818 70.59 -22.45 39.77
C PRO A 818 69.30 -22.59 40.60
N GLU A 819 68.92 -21.54 41.34
CA GLU A 819 67.70 -21.54 42.18
C GLU A 819 66.41 -21.55 41.33
N ALA A 820 66.38 -20.82 40.22
CA ALA A 820 65.27 -20.87 39.28
C ALA A 820 65.20 -22.24 38.59
N ALA A 821 66.34 -22.83 38.23
CA ALA A 821 66.41 -24.17 37.67
C ALA A 821 65.91 -25.22 38.66
N ARG A 822 66.34 -25.17 39.93
CA ARG A 822 65.92 -26.09 40.99
C ARG A 822 64.41 -26.04 41.21
N ARG A 823 63.80 -24.85 41.29
CA ARG A 823 62.34 -24.70 41.38
C ARG A 823 61.61 -25.35 40.20
N ARG A 824 62.12 -25.16 38.98
CA ARG A 824 61.54 -25.78 37.77
C ARG A 824 61.72 -27.30 37.75
N LEU A 825 62.86 -27.83 38.18
CA LEU A 825 63.08 -29.27 38.27
C LEU A 825 62.12 -29.90 39.30
N VAL A 826 61.92 -29.26 40.46
CA VAL A 826 60.91 -29.71 41.45
C VAL A 826 59.51 -29.66 40.86
N GLU A 827 59.16 -28.60 40.12
CA GLU A 827 57.89 -28.53 39.39
C GLU A 827 57.75 -29.69 38.38
N ILE A 828 58.80 -30.04 37.63
CA ILE A 828 58.77 -31.13 36.66
C ILE A 828 58.52 -32.48 37.36
N VAL A 829 59.27 -32.77 38.42
CA VAL A 829 59.12 -34.01 39.20
C VAL A 829 57.71 -34.12 39.80
N THR A 830 57.20 -33.03 40.35
CA THR A 830 55.92 -33.03 41.05
C THR A 830 54.73 -33.09 40.08
N ARG A 831 54.77 -32.36 38.96
CA ARG A 831 53.63 -32.26 38.02
C ARG A 831 53.63 -33.29 36.90
N TYR A 832 54.77 -33.89 36.56
CA TYR A 832 54.91 -34.81 35.42
C TYR A 832 55.42 -36.18 35.87
N LYS A 833 54.94 -36.67 37.03
CA LYS A 833 55.34 -37.96 37.60
C LYS A 833 55.14 -39.09 36.57
N GLY A 834 56.12 -39.98 36.44
CA GLY A 834 56.09 -41.09 35.51
C GLY A 834 56.71 -40.81 34.13
N THR A 835 56.99 -39.54 33.80
CA THR A 835 57.75 -39.17 32.59
C THR A 835 59.24 -39.45 32.76
N ASP A 836 59.93 -39.78 31.67
CA ASP A 836 61.39 -39.93 31.64
C ASP A 836 62.06 -38.60 32.01
N ALA A 837 61.47 -37.49 31.56
CA ALA A 837 61.93 -36.15 31.93
C ALA A 837 61.81 -35.85 33.43
N ALA A 838 60.78 -36.37 34.12
CA ALA A 838 60.68 -36.24 35.58
C ALA A 838 61.71 -37.12 36.31
N GLN A 839 61.96 -38.34 35.83
CA GLN A 839 63.02 -39.18 36.39
C GLN A 839 64.39 -38.50 36.25
N GLU A 840 64.65 -37.92 35.08
CA GLU A 840 65.89 -37.20 34.81
C GLU A 840 65.98 -35.89 35.60
N ALA A 841 64.88 -35.15 35.76
CA ALA A 841 64.81 -33.99 36.64
C ALA A 841 65.13 -34.36 38.10
N GLN A 842 64.61 -35.49 38.58
CA GLN A 842 64.89 -36.03 39.91
C GLN A 842 66.38 -36.37 40.07
N ARG A 843 67.01 -36.96 39.04
CA ARG A 843 68.47 -37.21 39.05
C ARG A 843 69.26 -35.90 39.14
N LEU A 844 68.89 -34.89 38.35
CA LEU A 844 69.55 -33.58 38.40
C LEU A 844 69.39 -32.88 39.75
N LEU A 845 68.24 -33.04 40.42
CA LEU A 845 68.03 -32.54 41.78
C LEU A 845 68.87 -33.28 42.83
N GLY A 846 69.12 -34.57 42.63
CA GLY A 846 69.94 -35.40 43.54
C GLY A 846 71.45 -35.29 43.31
N GLY A 847 71.88 -34.88 42.11
CA GLY A 847 73.30 -34.77 41.72
C GLY A 847 73.91 -33.37 41.83
N ALA A 848 73.13 -32.35 42.18
CA ALA A 848 73.68 -31.01 42.42
C ALA A 848 74.56 -31.04 43.69
N PRO A 849 75.84 -30.60 43.65
CA PRO A 849 76.65 -30.48 44.86
C PRO A 849 75.95 -29.51 45.83
N LYS A 850 75.83 -29.93 47.09
CA LYS A 850 75.12 -29.22 48.16
C LYS A 850 75.59 -27.78 48.35
#